data_AF-A0A1V5ULG7-F1
#
_entry.id   AF-A0A1V5ULG7-F1
#
_cell.length_a   1.000
_cell.length_b   1.000
_cell.length_c   1.000
_cell.angle_alpha   90.00
_cell.angle_beta   90.00
_cell.angle_gamma   90.00
#
_symmetry.space_group_name_H-M   'P 1'
#
loop_
_entity.id
_entity.type
_entity.pdbx_description
1 polymer ?
#
loop_
_entity_poly.entity_id
_entity_poly.type
_entity_poly.pdbx_seq_one_letter_code
_entity_poly.pdbx_strand_id
1 'polypeptide(L)'
;MKKNEYIKSIIKGKPYCRGSVYFLTAFILLAAALFLCPGGNVLAQDGRNISMSNADYLNMLTNQYVIDYSRAQTLKARVKKSPADKSEEARIRAEEAAEKRRKSLDSLLNAIDGLIAAQAHSDVSVYISSIGENYPAKSTVFKPVFDKLKENLKFKLASSSDASKNDGYNSLLVKITEQEQALKNKKPSADAGSILAQDPQGLQAHGDSTATDFSDGVTASDSGAQVAQGGSEPASSGGDTAAEDKTGAGANEKEWTFMVYMNADNDLESAGIKDINEMEKVGSGPAINIIVQCDRSPEYDESNGNWVGSRRFFIQKDSDFAKINSKEIANLGDSVDMGDPAVLTDFIRWGVKNYPAKKYALVIWNHGSGWKFQNARFSPVKGISYDESSGNHLDNFKLTSALSEGVKINGGRKFDIIIMDACLMAMVEIAYQIKDCAKVYIASEEVAPADGMPYDSIMAGLAANPGAGEKEFSAAIIENYVRSYRGGSQGWSNCTFSAFDLSNIETLAAKIDALSKYLIDNFEQLSYPILLSRLKVLKYSDADYADLYNFCELIQNYSKDPSAAALCGEIMDMVGRPDMRGDYYESFNTPIVITDENEGVIRWTVNDKAVPPAAYIPAGSKISKDGSAVETPLVKNGEGVYSAAIGPFNGEVNISSVQYAIFYKNGRAGSEKIISSANSFFTRPSAKEGAAPVIIAEGHSQSLSLSRGISIYLTPFEDYLLGYKNLDFSKKFAWSSFISHKPVFKSAAKVLVVPDTGYASSDLIYSKFYHHALAQADIDYDLYLPAIYGELEEEVLDRYKDGAVIWYTAKNANCISKYEESILQRFIDAGGRMFINGQNIEQHHGLSKFFTGGLGALYIQDSGSRKIKGAGCFEGLGEFEIGGGEGANNVSDPSIFNLSGEAAKKAFTYAGTEDIAGVKNKNVIFCGFSFESVASAETRSRMIKAVIDELRPAGSVKIDIMNKL
;
A
#
# COMPACT_ATOMS: atom_id res chain seq x y z
N MET A 1 -27.06 6.66 -10.08
CA MET A 1 -26.13 7.57 -10.79
C MET A 1 -26.54 9.05 -10.87
N LYS A 2 -27.82 9.46 -10.66
CA LYS A 2 -28.22 10.89 -10.77
C LYS A 2 -27.97 11.79 -9.54
N LYS A 3 -27.39 11.30 -8.44
CA LYS A 3 -27.27 12.07 -7.18
C LYS A 3 -25.89 12.05 -6.49
N ASN A 4 -24.81 11.77 -7.22
CA ASN A 4 -23.47 11.78 -6.61
C ASN A 4 -22.82 13.17 -6.72
N GLU A 5 -22.95 14.00 -5.67
CA GLU A 5 -22.30 15.32 -5.55
C GLU A 5 -20.76 15.21 -5.56
N TYR A 6 -20.19 14.05 -5.20
CA TYR A 6 -18.75 13.78 -5.29
C TYR A 6 -18.26 13.67 -6.75
N ILE A 7 -19.08 13.11 -7.64
CA ILE A 7 -18.76 13.10 -9.07
C ILE A 7 -18.98 14.50 -9.68
N LYS A 8 -19.99 15.26 -9.22
CA LYS A 8 -20.17 16.65 -9.65
C LYS A 8 -19.03 17.57 -9.19
N SER A 9 -18.44 17.35 -8.01
CA SER A 9 -17.28 18.11 -7.53
C SER A 9 -16.01 17.78 -8.33
N ILE A 10 -15.85 16.51 -8.74
CA ILE A 10 -14.79 16.09 -9.67
C ILE A 10 -14.99 16.70 -11.08
N ILE A 11 -16.24 16.90 -11.51
CA ILE A 11 -16.58 17.47 -12.84
C ILE A 11 -16.47 19.00 -12.88
N LYS A 12 -16.71 19.71 -11.76
CA LYS A 12 -16.72 21.19 -11.72
C LYS A 12 -15.35 21.86 -11.56
N GLY A 13 -14.30 21.11 -11.21
CA GLY A 13 -13.07 21.72 -10.66
C GLY A 13 -11.82 21.77 -11.52
N LYS A 14 -11.70 21.02 -12.63
CA LYS A 14 -10.45 20.98 -13.43
C LYS A 14 -10.71 20.83 -14.93
N PRO A 15 -9.98 21.54 -15.81
CA PRO A 15 -10.01 21.29 -17.24
C PRO A 15 -9.33 19.93 -17.54
N TYR A 16 -10.09 18.94 -18.00
CA TYR A 16 -9.55 17.60 -18.30
C TYR A 16 -8.84 17.53 -19.65
N CYS A 17 -7.70 16.83 -19.65
CA CYS A 17 -7.05 16.27 -20.84
C CYS A 17 -7.93 15.22 -21.52
N ARG A 18 -7.85 15.15 -22.85
CA ARG A 18 -8.73 14.36 -23.76
C ARG A 18 -8.84 12.85 -23.49
N GLY A 19 -8.03 12.24 -22.61
CA GLY A 19 -7.97 10.78 -22.39
C GLY A 19 -9.12 10.19 -21.55
N SER A 20 -9.59 10.92 -20.53
CA SER A 20 -10.57 10.40 -19.55
C SER A 20 -11.98 10.18 -20.11
N VAL A 21 -12.29 10.82 -21.24
CA VAL A 21 -13.59 10.71 -21.93
C VAL A 21 -13.66 9.43 -22.80
N TYR A 22 -12.53 8.98 -23.34
CA TYR A 22 -12.46 7.70 -24.07
C TYR A 22 -12.56 6.51 -23.11
N PHE A 23 -11.92 6.62 -21.94
CA PHE A 23 -11.99 5.66 -20.83
C PHE A 23 -13.45 5.39 -20.41
N LEU A 24 -14.23 6.43 -20.13
CA LEU A 24 -15.60 6.28 -19.66
C LEU A 24 -16.55 5.73 -20.75
N THR A 25 -16.33 6.11 -22.01
CA THR A 25 -17.19 5.68 -23.13
C THR A 25 -16.90 4.24 -23.55
N ALA A 26 -15.64 3.83 -23.59
CA ALA A 26 -15.27 2.44 -23.86
C ALA A 26 -15.72 1.51 -22.72
N PHE A 27 -15.57 1.94 -21.47
CA PHE A 27 -16.06 1.24 -20.28
C PHE A 27 -17.58 1.05 -20.31
N ILE A 28 -18.35 2.09 -20.67
CA ILE A 28 -19.83 2.01 -20.77
C ILE A 28 -20.28 1.13 -21.95
N LEU A 29 -19.60 1.17 -23.10
CA LEU A 29 -19.93 0.34 -24.25
C LEU A 29 -19.55 -1.14 -24.03
N LEU A 30 -18.45 -1.41 -23.32
CA LEU A 30 -18.02 -2.76 -22.96
C LEU A 30 -18.91 -3.36 -21.84
N ALA A 31 -19.31 -2.54 -20.86
CA ALA A 31 -20.27 -2.92 -19.83
C ALA A 31 -21.67 -3.18 -20.42
N ALA A 32 -22.11 -2.37 -21.40
CA ALA A 32 -23.37 -2.57 -22.12
C ALA A 32 -23.36 -3.85 -22.99
N ALA A 33 -22.21 -4.23 -23.55
CA ALA A 33 -22.06 -5.45 -24.33
C ALA A 33 -22.08 -6.72 -23.45
N LEU A 34 -21.65 -6.64 -22.19
CA LEU A 34 -21.50 -7.78 -21.28
C LEU A 34 -22.67 -7.98 -20.30
N PHE A 35 -23.53 -6.98 -20.12
CA PHE A 35 -24.85 -7.17 -19.49
C PHE A 35 -25.80 -8.06 -20.32
N LEU A 36 -25.39 -8.46 -21.54
CA LEU A 36 -26.16 -9.24 -22.49
C LEU A 36 -25.90 -10.77 -22.44
N CYS A 37 -25.12 -11.30 -21.49
CA CYS A 37 -24.86 -12.76 -21.39
C CYS A 37 -24.76 -13.27 -19.94
N PRO A 38 -25.50 -14.34 -19.55
CA PRO A 38 -25.26 -15.04 -18.29
C PRO A 38 -24.36 -16.28 -18.47
N GLY A 39 -23.21 -16.31 -17.77
CA GLY A 39 -22.47 -17.51 -17.36
C GLY A 39 -21.62 -18.26 -18.41
N GLY A 40 -20.35 -18.54 -18.09
CA GLY A 40 -19.49 -19.46 -18.86
C GLY A 40 -18.21 -19.87 -18.12
N ASN A 41 -17.80 -21.14 -18.27
CA ASN A 41 -16.54 -21.70 -17.73
C ASN A 41 -15.39 -21.57 -18.74
N VAL A 42 -14.14 -21.37 -18.28
CA VAL A 42 -12.94 -21.24 -19.15
C VAL A 42 -11.88 -22.29 -18.79
N LEU A 43 -11.28 -22.91 -19.82
CA LEU A 43 -10.17 -23.87 -19.71
C LEU A 43 -8.81 -23.15 -19.84
N ALA A 44 -7.88 -23.43 -18.92
CA ALA A 44 -6.50 -22.94 -19.01
C ALA A 44 -5.67 -23.71 -20.08
N GLN A 45 -4.58 -23.11 -20.57
CA GLN A 45 -3.69 -23.70 -21.59
C GLN A 45 -3.02 -25.03 -21.19
N ASP A 46 -3.05 -25.39 -19.91
CA ASP A 46 -2.53 -26.66 -19.38
C ASP A 46 -3.64 -27.69 -19.06
N GLY A 47 -4.89 -27.41 -19.43
CA GLY A 47 -6.02 -28.33 -19.30
C GLY A 47 -6.67 -28.40 -17.92
N ARG A 48 -6.29 -27.53 -16.97
CA ARG A 48 -6.96 -27.45 -15.65
C ARG A 48 -8.19 -26.53 -15.69
N ASN A 49 -9.27 -26.97 -15.05
CA ASN A 49 -10.46 -26.15 -14.79
C ASN A 49 -10.17 -25.21 -13.63
N ILE A 50 -10.14 -23.90 -13.88
CA ILE A 50 -10.04 -22.88 -12.85
C ILE A 50 -11.41 -22.20 -12.76
N SER A 51 -12.05 -22.27 -11.58
CA SER A 51 -13.26 -21.49 -11.30
C SER A 51 -12.84 -20.07 -10.90
N MET A 52 -13.15 -19.09 -11.74
CA MET A 52 -12.98 -17.66 -11.46
C MET A 52 -14.31 -16.95 -11.74
N SER A 53 -14.63 -15.90 -10.99
CA SER A 53 -15.77 -15.06 -11.31
C SER A 53 -15.52 -14.30 -12.61
N ASN A 54 -16.57 -14.02 -13.39
CA ASN A 54 -16.45 -13.22 -14.62
C ASN A 54 -15.88 -11.83 -14.35
N ALA A 55 -16.04 -11.29 -13.13
CA ALA A 55 -15.47 -10.00 -12.71
C ALA A 55 -13.95 -10.07 -12.49
N ASP A 56 -13.44 -11.17 -11.92
CA ASP A 56 -12.00 -11.38 -11.72
C ASP A 56 -11.29 -11.64 -13.05
N TYR A 57 -11.93 -12.36 -13.97
CA TYR A 57 -11.44 -12.55 -15.33
C TYR A 57 -11.45 -11.23 -16.13
N LEU A 58 -12.47 -10.40 -15.95
CA LEU A 58 -12.57 -9.07 -16.56
C LEU A 58 -11.50 -8.11 -16.02
N ASN A 59 -11.25 -8.11 -14.71
CA ASN A 59 -10.19 -7.31 -14.09
C ASN A 59 -8.80 -7.76 -14.56
N MET A 60 -8.56 -9.07 -14.68
CA MET A 60 -7.32 -9.62 -15.22
C MET A 60 -7.07 -9.17 -16.67
N LEU A 61 -8.08 -9.28 -17.55
CA LEU A 61 -7.95 -8.90 -18.97
C LEU A 61 -7.89 -7.38 -19.18
N THR A 62 -8.62 -6.61 -18.37
CA THR A 62 -8.63 -5.14 -18.44
C THR A 62 -7.29 -4.57 -17.97
N ASN A 63 -6.71 -5.13 -16.90
CA ASN A 63 -5.40 -4.72 -16.41
C ASN A 63 -4.28 -5.11 -17.38
N GLN A 64 -4.37 -6.29 -18.00
CA GLN A 64 -3.42 -6.70 -19.05
C GLN A 64 -3.50 -5.78 -20.28
N TYR A 65 -4.71 -5.41 -20.72
CA TYR A 65 -4.91 -4.46 -21.82
C TYR A 65 -4.44 -3.03 -21.46
N VAL A 66 -4.61 -2.58 -20.22
CA VAL A 66 -4.10 -1.28 -19.74
C VAL A 66 -2.57 -1.25 -19.74
N ILE A 67 -1.92 -2.33 -19.28
CA ILE A 67 -0.47 -2.48 -19.32
C ILE A 67 0.04 -2.51 -20.77
N ASP A 68 -0.62 -3.28 -21.65
CA ASP A 68 -0.23 -3.41 -23.04
C ASP A 68 -0.52 -2.13 -23.86
N TYR A 69 -1.58 -1.40 -23.55
CA TYR A 69 -1.92 -0.12 -24.16
C TYR A 69 -1.00 1.00 -23.67
N SER A 70 -0.67 1.06 -22.38
CA SER A 70 0.31 2.01 -21.83
C SER A 70 1.68 1.79 -22.48
N ARG A 71 2.14 0.54 -22.56
CA ARG A 71 3.37 0.15 -23.26
C ARG A 71 3.33 0.47 -24.76
N ALA A 72 2.18 0.33 -25.42
CA ALA A 72 2.01 0.71 -26.83
C ALA A 72 2.03 2.23 -27.06
N GLN A 73 1.53 3.04 -26.11
CA GLN A 73 1.62 4.49 -26.16
C GLN A 73 3.05 4.98 -25.92
N THR A 74 3.78 4.37 -24.98
CA THR A 74 5.21 4.63 -24.74
C THR A 74 6.06 4.26 -25.97
N LEU A 75 5.77 3.14 -26.65
CA LEU A 75 6.43 2.77 -27.91
C LEU A 75 6.11 3.74 -29.06
N LYS A 76 4.85 4.20 -29.16
CA LYS A 76 4.43 5.21 -30.18
C LYS A 76 5.10 6.57 -29.94
N ALA A 77 5.37 6.91 -28.69
CA ALA A 77 6.14 8.09 -28.32
C ALA A 77 7.64 7.93 -28.68
N ARG A 78 8.22 6.73 -28.50
CA ARG A 78 9.60 6.40 -28.93
C ARG A 78 9.81 6.45 -30.45
N VAL A 79 8.86 5.98 -31.26
CA VAL A 79 8.93 6.05 -32.75
C VAL A 79 8.87 7.50 -33.27
N LYS A 80 8.29 8.43 -32.50
CA LYS A 80 8.19 9.85 -32.87
C LYS A 80 9.38 10.73 -32.44
N LYS A 81 10.30 10.22 -31.61
CA LYS A 81 11.40 11.01 -31.02
C LYS A 81 12.82 10.59 -31.45
N SER A 82 13.00 9.56 -32.28
CA SER A 82 14.33 9.13 -32.72
C SER A 82 14.69 9.74 -34.09
N PRO A 83 15.83 10.44 -34.23
CA PRO A 83 16.43 10.75 -35.53
C PRO A 83 16.89 9.45 -36.20
N ALA A 84 16.72 9.39 -37.52
CA ALA A 84 17.01 8.25 -38.38
C ALA A 84 18.43 7.66 -38.19
N ASP A 85 18.53 6.41 -37.72
CA ASP A 85 19.09 5.27 -38.47
C ASP A 85 19.08 3.97 -37.64
N LYS A 86 19.00 2.83 -38.35
CA LYS A 86 18.79 1.42 -37.90
C LYS A 86 17.34 0.92 -37.91
N SER A 87 16.65 1.17 -39.03
CA SER A 87 15.22 0.94 -39.23
C SER A 87 14.77 -0.49 -39.59
N GLU A 88 15.62 -1.53 -39.59
CA GLU A 88 15.18 -2.87 -40.05
C GLU A 88 15.03 -3.90 -38.91
N GLU A 89 15.99 -4.04 -38.00
CA GLU A 89 15.84 -4.94 -36.84
C GLU A 89 14.76 -4.44 -35.86
N ALA A 90 14.67 -3.13 -35.65
CA ALA A 90 13.61 -2.53 -34.85
C ALA A 90 12.22 -2.70 -35.50
N ARG A 91 12.16 -2.74 -36.83
CA ARG A 91 10.92 -2.97 -37.59
C ARG A 91 10.51 -4.43 -37.56
N ILE A 92 11.45 -5.36 -37.74
CA ILE A 92 11.21 -6.81 -37.67
C ILE A 92 10.78 -7.22 -36.26
N ARG A 93 11.44 -6.74 -35.20
CA ARG A 93 11.00 -6.99 -33.80
C ARG A 93 9.64 -6.35 -33.50
N ALA A 94 9.34 -5.18 -34.07
CA ALA A 94 8.03 -4.56 -33.94
C ALA A 94 6.93 -5.32 -34.69
N GLU A 95 7.24 -5.90 -35.84
CA GLU A 95 6.33 -6.74 -36.64
C GLU A 95 6.09 -8.10 -35.99
N GLU A 96 7.13 -8.78 -35.47
CA GLU A 96 6.98 -10.03 -34.71
C GLU A 96 6.21 -9.83 -33.40
N ALA A 97 6.46 -8.72 -32.70
CA ALA A 97 5.69 -8.36 -31.51
C ALA A 97 4.24 -8.00 -31.88
N ALA A 98 4.00 -7.31 -33.00
CA ALA A 98 2.65 -7.01 -33.49
C ALA A 98 1.90 -8.27 -33.93
N GLU A 99 2.56 -9.26 -34.56
CA GLU A 99 2.01 -10.55 -34.96
C GLU A 99 1.59 -11.39 -33.75
N LYS A 100 2.47 -11.47 -32.72
CA LYS A 100 2.19 -12.17 -31.46
C LYS A 100 1.03 -11.51 -30.69
N ARG A 101 0.91 -10.17 -30.78
CA ARG A 101 -0.18 -9.37 -30.19
C ARG A 101 -1.49 -9.46 -30.99
N ARG A 102 -1.41 -9.61 -32.32
CA ARG A 102 -2.58 -9.85 -33.20
C ARG A 102 -3.25 -11.19 -32.87
N LYS A 103 -2.45 -12.23 -32.59
CA LYS A 103 -2.95 -13.54 -32.11
C LYS A 103 -3.64 -13.48 -30.74
N SER A 104 -3.18 -12.60 -29.83
CA SER A 104 -3.87 -12.35 -28.54
C SER A 104 -5.18 -11.59 -28.71
N LEU A 105 -5.24 -10.64 -29.65
CA LEU A 105 -6.47 -9.92 -30.00
C LEU A 105 -7.48 -10.81 -30.74
N ASP A 106 -7.01 -11.70 -31.62
CA ASP A 106 -7.85 -12.69 -32.29
C ASP A 106 -8.38 -13.73 -31.28
N SER A 107 -7.62 -14.08 -30.25
CA SER A 107 -8.09 -14.92 -29.14
C SER A 107 -9.17 -14.22 -28.29
N LEU A 108 -9.03 -12.92 -28.06
CA LEU A 108 -10.05 -12.08 -27.40
C LEU A 108 -11.32 -11.98 -28.25
N LEU A 109 -11.19 -11.78 -29.57
CA LEU A 109 -12.31 -11.68 -30.49
C LEU A 109 -13.04 -13.03 -30.67
N ASN A 110 -12.31 -14.15 -30.66
CA ASN A 110 -12.89 -15.50 -30.67
C ASN A 110 -13.64 -15.81 -29.36
N ALA A 111 -13.16 -15.32 -28.21
CA ALA A 111 -13.85 -15.45 -26.93
C ALA A 111 -15.14 -14.60 -26.88
N ILE A 112 -15.13 -13.41 -27.49
CA ILE A 112 -16.31 -12.55 -27.66
C ILE A 112 -17.31 -13.18 -28.65
N ASP A 113 -16.86 -13.79 -29.75
CA ASP A 113 -17.68 -14.53 -30.70
C ASP A 113 -18.38 -15.75 -30.04
N GLY A 114 -17.74 -16.39 -29.04
CA GLY A 114 -18.33 -17.45 -28.23
C GLY A 114 -19.42 -16.97 -27.27
N LEU A 115 -19.30 -15.76 -26.73
CA LEU A 115 -20.27 -15.16 -25.81
C LEU A 115 -21.51 -14.63 -26.54
N ILE A 116 -21.34 -14.05 -27.74
CA ILE A 116 -22.44 -13.53 -28.58
C ILE A 116 -23.38 -14.66 -29.06
N ALA A 117 -22.89 -15.91 -29.11
CA ALA A 117 -23.68 -17.07 -29.51
C ALA A 117 -24.76 -17.52 -28.48
N ALA A 118 -24.79 -16.96 -27.26
CA ALA A 118 -25.64 -17.44 -26.15
C ALA A 118 -27.00 -16.72 -25.95
N GLN A 119 -27.40 -15.84 -26.86
CA GLN A 119 -28.76 -15.28 -27.10
C GLN A 119 -29.71 -15.05 -25.88
N ALA A 120 -29.96 -13.78 -25.53
CA ALA A 120 -31.29 -13.31 -25.09
C ALA A 120 -31.47 -11.80 -25.37
N HIS A 121 -32.50 -11.48 -26.14
CA HIS A 121 -32.91 -10.15 -26.59
C HIS A 121 -34.12 -9.66 -25.77
N SER A 122 -34.03 -8.49 -25.13
CA SER A 122 -35.19 -7.55 -25.02
C SER A 122 -34.89 -6.15 -24.43
N ASP A 123 -33.86 -5.92 -23.62
CA ASP A 123 -33.75 -4.64 -22.86
C ASP A 123 -32.82 -3.56 -23.44
N VAL A 124 -32.42 -3.70 -24.70
CA VAL A 124 -31.42 -2.80 -25.34
C VAL A 124 -31.98 -1.39 -25.62
N SER A 125 -33.29 -1.23 -25.82
CA SER A 125 -33.90 0.04 -26.21
C SER A 125 -33.86 1.10 -25.10
N VAL A 126 -33.98 0.70 -23.84
CA VAL A 126 -34.05 1.63 -22.70
C VAL A 126 -32.68 2.21 -22.35
N TYR A 127 -31.62 1.43 -22.53
CA TYR A 127 -30.26 1.85 -22.15
C TYR A 127 -29.62 2.78 -23.18
N ILE A 128 -29.83 2.55 -24.49
CA ILE A 128 -29.27 3.38 -25.57
C ILE A 128 -29.87 4.80 -25.57
N SER A 129 -31.16 4.95 -25.22
CA SER A 129 -31.79 6.27 -25.07
C SER A 129 -31.17 7.12 -23.95
N SER A 130 -30.60 6.51 -22.91
CA SER A 130 -30.03 7.23 -21.75
C SER A 130 -28.69 7.92 -22.04
N ILE A 131 -27.94 7.48 -23.05
CA ILE A 131 -26.62 8.02 -23.39
C ILE A 131 -26.76 9.38 -24.11
N GLY A 132 -27.87 9.61 -24.81
CA GLY A 132 -28.12 10.83 -25.58
C GLY A 132 -28.41 12.08 -24.74
N GLU A 133 -28.73 11.94 -23.45
CA GLU A 133 -29.17 13.07 -22.61
C GLU A 133 -28.02 13.92 -22.06
N ASN A 134 -26.80 13.36 -21.89
CA ASN A 134 -25.77 13.99 -21.05
C ASN A 134 -24.53 14.58 -21.75
N TYR A 135 -24.48 14.69 -23.09
CA TYR A 135 -23.25 15.14 -23.78
C TYR A 135 -23.43 16.26 -24.82
N PRO A 136 -22.43 17.16 -24.99
CA PRO A 136 -22.54 18.35 -25.83
C PRO A 136 -22.47 18.05 -27.35
N ALA A 137 -23.23 18.82 -28.12
CA ALA A 137 -23.66 18.54 -29.49
C ALA A 137 -22.61 18.58 -30.62
N LYS A 138 -21.31 18.74 -30.34
CA LYS A 138 -20.28 18.87 -31.40
C LYS A 138 -18.93 18.26 -31.01
N SER A 139 -18.90 16.95 -30.79
CA SER A 139 -17.63 16.23 -30.63
C SER A 139 -17.28 15.46 -31.89
N THR A 140 -16.26 15.92 -32.63
CA THR A 140 -15.67 15.21 -33.80
C THR A 140 -14.93 13.92 -33.41
N VAL A 141 -14.83 13.64 -32.11
CA VAL A 141 -14.09 12.52 -31.51
C VAL A 141 -14.77 11.16 -31.74
N PHE A 142 -16.08 11.12 -31.93
CA PHE A 142 -16.82 9.85 -31.96
C PHE A 142 -16.91 9.20 -33.35
N LYS A 143 -16.65 9.98 -34.41
CA LYS A 143 -16.79 9.53 -35.80
C LYS A 143 -15.90 8.30 -36.15
N PRO A 144 -14.61 8.24 -35.77
CA PRO A 144 -13.76 7.10 -36.08
C PRO A 144 -14.23 5.79 -35.41
N VAL A 145 -14.80 5.88 -34.21
CA VAL A 145 -15.28 4.73 -33.43
C VAL A 145 -16.56 4.16 -34.05
N PHE A 146 -17.53 5.02 -34.38
CA PHE A 146 -18.74 4.60 -35.08
C PHE A 146 -18.42 4.03 -36.47
N ASP A 147 -17.49 4.65 -37.19
CA ASP A 147 -17.09 4.18 -38.52
C ASP A 147 -16.45 2.79 -38.45
N LYS A 148 -15.59 2.50 -37.47
CA LYS A 148 -14.98 1.17 -37.30
C LYS A 148 -15.96 0.09 -36.86
N LEU A 149 -16.92 0.42 -35.97
CA LEU A 149 -18.00 -0.50 -35.57
C LEU A 149 -18.90 -0.86 -36.76
N LYS A 150 -19.29 0.14 -37.56
CA LYS A 150 -20.10 -0.08 -38.78
C LYS A 150 -19.34 -0.89 -39.83
N GLU A 151 -18.03 -0.66 -39.99
CA GLU A 151 -17.17 -1.42 -40.91
C GLU A 151 -17.11 -2.91 -40.53
N ASN A 152 -16.89 -3.21 -39.24
CA ASN A 152 -16.83 -4.59 -38.74
C ASN A 152 -18.18 -5.31 -38.84
N LEU A 153 -19.28 -4.63 -38.51
CA LEU A 153 -20.63 -5.21 -38.64
C LEU A 153 -20.99 -5.49 -40.10
N LYS A 154 -20.61 -4.61 -41.03
CA LYS A 154 -20.79 -4.83 -42.47
C LYS A 154 -19.94 -5.99 -43.00
N PHE A 155 -18.71 -6.13 -42.52
CA PHE A 155 -17.86 -7.27 -42.87
C PHE A 155 -18.45 -8.60 -42.38
N LYS A 156 -19.01 -8.65 -41.17
CA LYS A 156 -19.66 -9.85 -40.62
C LYS A 156 -21.00 -10.16 -41.32
N LEU A 157 -21.80 -9.15 -41.68
CA LEU A 157 -22.98 -9.32 -42.54
C LEU A 157 -22.63 -9.90 -43.92
N ALA A 158 -21.48 -9.54 -44.47
CA ALA A 158 -21.00 -10.05 -45.75
C ALA A 158 -20.38 -11.46 -45.67
N SER A 159 -19.98 -11.92 -44.47
CA SER A 159 -19.28 -13.20 -44.26
C SER A 159 -20.10 -14.27 -43.51
N SER A 160 -21.27 -13.91 -42.96
CA SER A 160 -22.15 -14.83 -42.23
C SER A 160 -23.23 -15.45 -43.14
N SER A 161 -23.26 -16.78 -43.21
CA SER A 161 -24.32 -17.56 -43.90
C SER A 161 -25.56 -17.85 -43.04
N ASP A 162 -25.57 -17.38 -41.79
CA ASP A 162 -26.64 -17.64 -40.81
C ASP A 162 -27.63 -16.45 -40.77
N ALA A 163 -28.81 -16.66 -41.34
CA ALA A 163 -29.85 -15.64 -41.46
C ALA A 163 -30.32 -15.10 -40.08
N SER A 164 -30.29 -15.93 -39.03
CA SER A 164 -30.75 -15.54 -37.69
C SER A 164 -29.80 -14.53 -37.01
N LYS A 165 -28.51 -14.59 -37.33
CA LYS A 165 -27.49 -13.66 -36.83
C LYS A 165 -27.44 -12.37 -37.66
N ASN A 166 -27.72 -12.48 -38.95
CA ASN A 166 -27.72 -11.35 -39.87
C ASN A 166 -28.79 -10.32 -39.53
N ASP A 167 -29.96 -10.72 -39.02
CA ASP A 167 -30.98 -9.80 -38.53
C ASP A 167 -30.55 -9.03 -37.27
N GLY A 168 -29.83 -9.71 -36.36
CA GLY A 168 -29.23 -9.09 -35.18
C GLY A 168 -28.15 -8.06 -35.55
N TYR A 169 -27.26 -8.41 -36.48
CA TYR A 169 -26.22 -7.49 -36.97
C TYR A 169 -26.79 -6.30 -37.74
N ASN A 170 -27.82 -6.51 -38.57
CA ASN A 170 -28.53 -5.43 -39.25
C ASN A 170 -29.23 -4.49 -38.26
N SER A 171 -29.92 -5.05 -37.24
CA SER A 171 -30.56 -4.25 -36.19
C SER A 171 -29.56 -3.37 -35.43
N LEU A 172 -28.39 -3.92 -35.11
CA LEU A 172 -27.32 -3.18 -34.44
C LEU A 172 -26.75 -2.08 -35.34
N LEU A 173 -26.51 -2.38 -36.62
CA LEU A 173 -25.99 -1.43 -37.59
C LEU A 173 -26.94 -0.24 -37.80
N VAL A 174 -28.25 -0.50 -37.86
CA VAL A 174 -29.30 0.54 -37.95
C VAL A 174 -29.29 1.41 -36.69
N LYS A 175 -29.33 0.81 -35.49
CA LYS A 175 -29.35 1.56 -34.22
C LYS A 175 -28.11 2.42 -33.99
N ILE A 176 -26.93 1.91 -34.35
CA ILE A 176 -25.67 2.67 -34.28
C ILE A 176 -25.71 3.87 -35.24
N THR A 177 -26.30 3.69 -36.43
CA THR A 177 -26.43 4.75 -37.43
C THR A 177 -27.43 5.82 -36.99
N GLU A 178 -28.59 5.42 -36.45
CA GLU A 178 -29.61 6.33 -35.91
C GLU A 178 -29.06 7.18 -34.75
N GLN A 179 -28.28 6.57 -33.85
CA GLN A 179 -27.68 7.27 -32.73
C GLN A 179 -26.59 8.27 -33.17
N GLU A 180 -25.77 7.91 -34.17
CA GLU A 180 -24.80 8.85 -34.76
C GLU A 180 -25.52 10.07 -35.38
N GLN A 181 -26.71 9.87 -35.94
CA GLN A 181 -27.50 10.91 -36.59
C GLN A 181 -28.25 11.79 -35.57
N ALA A 182 -28.77 11.21 -34.49
CA ALA A 182 -29.38 11.94 -33.38
C ALA A 182 -28.39 12.90 -32.69
N LEU A 183 -27.14 12.47 -32.53
CA LEU A 183 -26.07 13.28 -31.93
C LEU A 183 -25.63 14.45 -32.83
N LYS A 184 -25.80 14.35 -34.16
CA LYS A 184 -25.49 15.44 -35.12
C LYS A 184 -26.55 16.55 -35.13
N ASN A 185 -27.77 16.28 -34.71
CA ASN A 185 -28.93 17.18 -34.90
C ASN A 185 -29.31 18.03 -33.67
N LYS A 186 -28.55 17.95 -32.57
CA LYS A 186 -28.88 18.63 -31.29
C LYS A 186 -28.48 20.13 -31.35
N LYS A 187 -29.43 21.07 -31.21
CA LYS A 187 -29.15 22.52 -31.09
C LYS A 187 -28.79 22.89 -29.63
N PRO A 188 -27.91 23.89 -29.39
CA PRO A 188 -27.55 24.33 -28.03
C PRO A 188 -28.72 25.04 -27.34
N SER A 189 -28.91 24.81 -26.03
CA SER A 189 -29.89 25.55 -25.21
C SER A 189 -29.30 26.88 -24.72
N ALA A 190 -30.18 27.87 -24.50
CA ALA A 190 -29.85 29.29 -24.38
C ALA A 190 -29.42 29.79 -22.98
N ASP A 191 -29.28 28.92 -21.97
CA ASP A 191 -29.07 29.36 -20.57
C ASP A 191 -27.61 29.40 -20.10
N ALA A 192 -26.63 29.39 -21.01
CA ALA A 192 -25.21 29.54 -20.65
C ALA A 192 -24.70 31.00 -20.74
N GLY A 193 -25.59 31.97 -20.98
CA GLY A 193 -25.24 33.32 -21.44
C GLY A 193 -25.19 34.46 -20.41
N SER A 194 -25.39 34.25 -19.10
CA SER A 194 -25.64 35.39 -18.18
C SER A 194 -24.77 35.51 -16.92
N ILE A 195 -23.52 35.02 -16.90
CA ILE A 195 -22.62 35.28 -15.73
C ILE A 195 -21.23 35.79 -16.15
N LEU A 196 -21.14 36.56 -17.23
CA LEU A 196 -19.91 37.27 -17.61
C LEU A 196 -20.22 38.69 -18.08
N ALA A 197 -20.51 39.59 -17.13
CA ALA A 197 -20.23 41.04 -17.24
C ALA A 197 -20.69 41.77 -15.97
N GLN A 198 -19.76 42.15 -15.08
CA GLN A 198 -19.63 43.49 -14.48
C GLN A 198 -18.37 43.60 -13.59
N ASP A 199 -17.93 44.84 -13.44
CA ASP A 199 -16.58 45.41 -13.28
C ASP A 199 -15.83 45.15 -11.94
N PRO A 200 -14.50 45.37 -11.87
CA PRO A 200 -13.62 45.07 -10.73
C PRO A 200 -13.38 46.29 -9.85
N GLN A 201 -13.51 46.13 -8.52
CA GLN A 201 -12.81 46.90 -7.47
C GLN A 201 -13.31 46.47 -6.09
N GLY A 202 -12.43 45.99 -5.21
CA GLY A 202 -12.78 45.77 -3.80
C GLY A 202 -12.03 44.62 -3.10
N LEU A 203 -10.92 44.98 -2.48
CA LEU A 203 -10.26 44.43 -1.28
C LEU A 203 -10.52 42.99 -0.77
N GLN A 204 -9.35 42.37 -0.50
CA GLN A 204 -8.93 41.59 0.68
C GLN A 204 -9.18 40.07 0.72
N ALA A 205 -8.07 39.37 0.46
CA ALA A 205 -7.84 37.96 0.75
C ALA A 205 -7.54 37.76 2.25
N HIS A 206 -8.27 36.84 2.87
CA HIS A 206 -7.74 35.99 3.94
C HIS A 206 -7.21 34.72 3.27
N GLY A 207 -5.89 34.49 3.37
CA GLY A 207 -5.23 33.33 2.82
C GLY A 207 -5.06 32.23 3.85
N ASP A 208 -5.19 30.99 3.39
CA ASP A 208 -4.49 29.85 3.96
C ASP A 208 -4.18 28.78 2.90
N SER A 209 -2.93 28.29 2.97
CA SER A 209 -2.35 27.05 2.41
C SER A 209 -2.00 26.88 0.90
N THR A 210 -0.69 26.62 0.74
CA THR A 210 -0.01 25.59 -0.09
C THR A 210 0.15 25.75 -1.61
N ALA A 211 1.40 26.10 -1.94
CA ALA A 211 2.29 25.53 -2.96
C ALA A 211 1.89 25.59 -4.45
N THR A 212 2.54 26.53 -5.16
CA THR A 212 3.50 26.37 -6.28
C THR A 212 3.25 27.42 -7.35
N ASP A 213 4.18 28.37 -7.53
CA ASP A 213 4.61 28.79 -8.87
C ASP A 213 5.88 29.66 -8.81
N PHE A 214 6.84 29.37 -9.70
CA PHE A 214 7.78 30.35 -10.25
C PHE A 214 8.00 29.99 -11.72
N SER A 215 7.05 30.43 -12.54
CA SER A 215 7.21 31.12 -13.82
C SER A 215 8.53 30.97 -14.57
N ASP A 216 8.47 30.25 -15.69
CA ASP A 216 9.33 30.47 -16.86
C ASP A 216 8.86 31.71 -17.64
N GLY A 217 9.80 32.64 -17.83
CA GLY A 217 9.70 33.74 -18.80
C GLY A 217 10.71 33.50 -19.93
N VAL A 218 10.22 32.99 -21.06
CA VAL A 218 10.98 32.83 -22.30
C VAL A 218 11.20 34.20 -22.96
N THR A 219 12.44 34.53 -23.29
CA THR A 219 12.76 35.39 -24.44
C THR A 219 13.79 34.70 -25.32
N ALA A 220 13.37 34.43 -26.55
CA ALA A 220 14.16 33.84 -27.61
C ALA A 220 15.08 34.87 -28.28
N SER A 221 16.27 34.43 -28.72
CA SER A 221 16.90 34.91 -29.95
C SER A 221 18.01 33.95 -30.41
N ASP A 222 17.65 33.17 -31.43
CA ASP A 222 18.33 32.98 -32.72
C ASP A 222 19.87 32.93 -32.87
N SER A 223 20.26 31.86 -33.59
CA SER A 223 21.23 31.81 -34.71
C SER A 223 22.74 31.91 -34.45
N GLY A 224 23.49 30.95 -35.03
CA GLY A 224 24.92 31.13 -35.29
C GLY A 224 25.76 29.85 -35.41
N ALA A 225 25.67 29.17 -36.55
CA ALA A 225 26.64 28.16 -36.95
C ALA A 225 27.96 28.79 -37.44
N GLN A 226 29.12 28.19 -37.13
CA GLN A 226 30.33 28.01 -37.99
C GLN A 226 31.47 27.38 -37.16
N VAL A 227 31.93 26.15 -37.40
CA VAL A 227 32.85 25.63 -38.46
C VAL A 227 34.34 25.62 -38.05
N ALA A 228 34.91 24.38 -38.04
CA ALA A 228 36.31 23.97 -38.34
C ALA A 228 37.45 24.41 -37.39
N GLN A 229 38.57 23.69 -37.17
CA GLN A 229 39.14 22.44 -37.69
C GLN A 229 40.40 22.08 -36.84
N GLY A 230 40.76 20.78 -36.79
CA GLY A 230 42.15 20.26 -36.70
C GLY A 230 42.78 20.20 -35.30
N GLY A 231 43.48 19.14 -34.88
CA GLY A 231 43.88 17.91 -35.55
C GLY A 231 44.75 17.02 -34.64
N SER A 232 44.92 15.77 -35.10
CA SER A 232 46.04 14.84 -34.90
C SER A 232 46.49 14.42 -33.48
N GLU A 233 46.25 13.14 -33.16
CA GLU A 233 47.14 12.29 -32.35
C GLU A 233 48.52 12.11 -33.04
N PRO A 234 49.54 11.54 -32.34
CA PRO A 234 49.66 10.07 -32.37
C PRO A 234 50.18 9.42 -31.07
N ALA A 235 49.84 8.14 -30.96
CA ALA A 235 50.35 7.16 -30.02
C ALA A 235 51.87 6.90 -30.14
N SER A 236 52.48 6.37 -29.07
CA SER A 236 53.71 5.58 -29.19
C SER A 236 53.71 4.36 -28.26
N SER A 237 54.05 3.25 -28.88
CA SER A 237 54.27 1.87 -28.44
C SER A 237 55.42 1.63 -27.45
N GLY A 238 55.36 0.49 -26.74
CA GLY A 238 56.54 -0.23 -26.25
C GLY A 238 56.20 -1.35 -25.28
N GLY A 239 56.20 -2.60 -25.73
CA GLY A 239 56.12 -3.79 -24.86
C GLY A 239 57.48 -4.19 -24.30
N ASP A 240 57.51 -5.01 -23.24
CA ASP A 240 58.05 -6.38 -23.29
C ASP A 240 57.98 -7.13 -21.95
N THR A 241 57.88 -8.46 -22.08
CA THR A 241 58.25 -9.55 -21.14
C THR A 241 57.35 -9.93 -19.95
N ALA A 242 56.88 -11.18 -20.04
CA ALA A 242 56.38 -11.99 -18.94
C ALA A 242 57.55 -12.58 -18.12
N ALA A 243 57.41 -12.54 -16.79
CA ALA A 243 58.06 -13.48 -15.88
C ALA A 243 57.09 -13.78 -14.74
N GLU A 244 56.76 -15.06 -14.59
CA GLU A 244 56.02 -15.59 -13.46
C GLU A 244 56.79 -15.34 -12.16
N ASP A 245 56.15 -14.68 -11.19
CA ASP A 245 56.56 -14.78 -9.80
C ASP A 245 55.34 -15.18 -8.95
N LYS A 246 55.32 -16.45 -8.56
CA LYS A 246 54.45 -16.99 -7.52
C LYS A 246 55.09 -16.69 -6.16
N THR A 247 54.95 -15.48 -5.66
CA THR A 247 55.05 -15.18 -4.21
C THR A 247 54.27 -13.89 -3.88
N GLY A 248 53.26 -13.95 -3.00
CA GLY A 248 52.59 -12.71 -2.55
C GLY A 248 51.16 -12.79 -2.01
N ALA A 249 50.71 -13.90 -1.44
CA ALA A 249 49.52 -13.85 -0.58
C ALA A 249 49.91 -13.19 0.75
N GLY A 250 49.71 -11.87 0.88
CA GLY A 250 49.88 -11.17 2.16
C GLY A 250 50.22 -9.68 2.15
N ALA A 251 50.39 -9.01 1.00
CA ALA A 251 50.91 -7.63 0.99
C ALA A 251 49.90 -6.49 0.73
N ASN A 252 48.60 -6.76 0.54
CA ASN A 252 47.63 -5.69 0.22
C ASN A 252 46.18 -5.94 0.71
N GLU A 253 45.96 -6.82 1.69
CA GLU A 253 44.63 -7.02 2.28
C GLU A 253 44.27 -5.84 3.19
N LYS A 254 43.15 -5.17 2.93
CA LYS A 254 42.65 -4.05 3.75
C LYS A 254 41.80 -4.54 4.93
N GLU A 255 41.50 -3.67 5.89
CA GLU A 255 40.60 -4.05 7.00
C GLU A 255 39.18 -4.28 6.50
N TRP A 256 38.68 -3.40 5.64
CA TRP A 256 37.33 -3.50 5.07
C TRP A 256 37.32 -3.32 3.54
N THR A 257 36.47 -4.11 2.88
CA THR A 257 35.95 -3.78 1.56
C THR A 257 34.44 -3.60 1.68
N PHE A 258 33.99 -2.37 1.38
CA PHE A 258 32.59 -1.96 1.33
C PHE A 258 32.11 -1.97 -0.13
N MET A 259 31.18 -2.86 -0.44
CA MET A 259 30.69 -3.12 -1.79
C MET A 259 29.26 -2.60 -1.95
N VAL A 260 29.01 -1.72 -2.89
CA VAL A 260 27.65 -1.20 -3.16
C VAL A 260 27.17 -1.65 -4.53
N TYR A 261 26.13 -2.48 -4.53
CA TYR A 261 25.42 -2.91 -5.72
C TYR A 261 24.20 -2.00 -5.92
N MET A 262 24.38 -0.98 -6.76
CA MET A 262 23.47 0.15 -6.91
C MET A 262 22.72 0.03 -8.23
N ASN A 263 21.49 -0.47 -8.17
CA ASN A 263 20.64 -0.52 -9.34
C ASN A 263 19.84 0.79 -9.42
N ALA A 264 20.32 1.75 -10.18
CA ALA A 264 19.74 3.08 -10.37
C ALA A 264 19.04 3.21 -11.74
N ASP A 265 18.79 2.09 -12.44
CA ASP A 265 17.96 2.05 -13.65
C ASP A 265 16.47 1.99 -13.29
N ASN A 266 16.00 3.08 -12.66
CA ASN A 266 14.62 3.33 -12.23
C ASN A 266 14.52 4.77 -11.68
N ASP A 267 13.36 5.13 -11.14
CA ASP A 267 13.04 6.45 -10.60
C ASP A 267 13.88 6.89 -9.37
N LEU A 268 14.75 6.02 -8.84
CA LEU A 268 15.71 6.38 -7.81
C LEU A 268 17.07 6.87 -8.36
N GLU A 269 17.25 6.99 -9.68
CA GLU A 269 18.54 7.33 -10.29
C GLU A 269 19.28 8.51 -9.64
N SER A 270 18.54 9.60 -9.36
CA SER A 270 19.07 10.81 -8.74
C SER A 270 19.60 10.56 -7.32
N ALA A 271 18.96 9.69 -6.54
CA ALA A 271 19.42 9.29 -5.22
C ALA A 271 20.70 8.44 -5.32
N GLY A 272 20.78 7.50 -6.27
CA GLY A 272 22.00 6.72 -6.49
C GLY A 272 23.22 7.59 -6.85
N ILE A 273 23.01 8.61 -7.69
CA ILE A 273 24.04 9.60 -8.00
C ILE A 273 24.47 10.36 -6.73
N LYS A 274 23.51 10.83 -5.94
CA LYS A 274 23.77 11.54 -4.68
C LYS A 274 24.58 10.66 -3.72
N ASP A 275 24.23 9.39 -3.58
CA ASP A 275 24.91 8.45 -2.68
C ASP A 275 26.36 8.17 -3.10
N ILE A 276 26.65 8.12 -4.41
CA ILE A 276 28.04 8.05 -4.90
C ILE A 276 28.82 9.31 -4.48
N ASN A 277 28.25 10.49 -4.69
CA ASN A 277 28.86 11.77 -4.27
C ASN A 277 29.04 11.85 -2.74
N GLU A 278 28.13 11.28 -1.94
CA GLU A 278 28.29 11.16 -0.50
C GLU A 278 29.48 10.26 -0.13
N MET A 279 29.64 9.12 -0.79
CA MET A 279 30.80 8.24 -0.60
C MET A 279 32.12 8.94 -1.00
N GLU A 280 32.11 9.80 -2.02
CA GLU A 280 33.26 10.59 -2.48
C GLU A 280 33.75 11.64 -1.47
N LYS A 281 32.92 12.04 -0.49
CA LYS A 281 33.39 12.92 0.60
C LYS A 281 34.49 12.29 1.45
N VAL A 282 34.52 10.96 1.50
CA VAL A 282 35.47 10.16 2.30
C VAL A 282 36.44 9.40 1.40
N GLY A 283 35.91 8.67 0.41
CA GLY A 283 36.67 7.87 -0.54
C GLY A 283 37.35 6.64 0.06
N SER A 284 37.88 5.79 -0.84
CA SER A 284 38.74 4.66 -0.46
C SER A 284 40.06 5.16 0.13
N GLY A 285 40.57 4.48 1.16
CA GLY A 285 41.78 4.86 1.89
C GLY A 285 42.74 3.70 2.16
N PRO A 286 43.80 3.89 2.98
CA PRO A 286 44.78 2.86 3.26
C PRO A 286 44.20 1.58 3.91
N ALA A 287 43.16 1.72 4.74
CA ALA A 287 42.54 0.62 5.48
C ALA A 287 41.19 0.15 4.92
N ILE A 288 40.58 0.89 3.98
CA ILE A 288 39.22 0.63 3.48
C ILE A 288 39.19 0.73 1.95
N ASN A 289 38.54 -0.23 1.29
CA ASN A 289 38.11 -0.12 -0.10
C ASN A 289 36.62 0.22 -0.13
N ILE A 290 36.22 1.16 -0.99
CA ILE A 290 34.82 1.45 -1.31
C ILE A 290 34.67 1.28 -2.81
N ILE A 291 33.84 0.32 -3.21
CA ILE A 291 33.60 -0.02 -4.62
C ILE A 291 32.10 -0.05 -4.92
N VAL A 292 31.73 0.49 -6.08
CA VAL A 292 30.34 0.60 -6.51
C VAL A 292 30.19 -0.03 -7.88
N GLN A 293 29.16 -0.85 -8.08
CA GLN A 293 28.62 -1.14 -9.40
C GLN A 293 27.28 -0.43 -9.52
N CYS A 294 27.21 0.56 -10.41
CA CYS A 294 26.03 1.41 -10.61
C CYS A 294 25.52 1.23 -12.03
N ASP A 295 24.22 0.95 -12.16
CA ASP A 295 23.52 0.93 -13.45
C ASP A 295 22.54 2.09 -13.49
N ARG A 296 22.57 2.90 -14.55
CA ARG A 296 21.81 4.15 -14.65
C ARG A 296 20.82 4.13 -15.79
N SER A 297 19.70 4.82 -15.55
CA SER A 297 18.62 4.97 -16.51
C SER A 297 18.88 6.08 -17.52
N PRO A 298 18.30 6.00 -18.74
CA PRO A 298 18.25 7.14 -19.65
C PRO A 298 17.17 8.18 -19.32
N GLU A 299 16.26 7.90 -18.35
CA GLU A 299 14.98 8.62 -18.22
C GLU A 299 14.88 9.60 -17.04
N TYR A 300 15.70 9.48 -15.98
CA TYR A 300 15.41 10.16 -14.70
C TYR A 300 16.39 11.28 -14.31
N ASP A 301 17.70 11.14 -14.56
CA ASP A 301 18.70 12.13 -14.16
C ASP A 301 19.81 12.35 -15.21
N GLU A 302 20.05 13.61 -15.60
CA GLU A 302 21.12 13.99 -16.54
C GLU A 302 22.27 14.80 -15.92
N SER A 303 22.22 15.07 -14.61
CA SER A 303 23.14 15.97 -13.87
C SER A 303 24.61 15.54 -13.96
N ASN A 304 24.83 14.22 -14.05
CA ASN A 304 26.14 13.57 -14.06
C ASN A 304 26.52 13.01 -15.43
N GLY A 305 25.98 13.66 -16.48
CA GLY A 305 25.94 13.13 -17.83
C GLY A 305 24.87 12.05 -17.95
N ASN A 306 24.12 12.04 -19.04
CA ASN A 306 23.09 11.02 -19.28
C ASN A 306 23.72 9.74 -19.87
N TRP A 307 24.69 9.18 -19.16
CA TRP A 307 25.23 7.87 -19.54
C TRP A 307 24.31 6.76 -19.03
N VAL A 308 24.18 5.73 -19.84
CA VAL A 308 23.31 4.58 -19.61
C VAL A 308 24.16 3.35 -19.34
N GLY A 309 23.57 2.35 -18.68
CA GLY A 309 24.17 1.03 -18.51
C GLY A 309 25.04 0.91 -17.27
N SER A 310 25.58 -0.29 -17.05
CA SER A 310 26.25 -0.60 -15.79
C SER A 310 27.75 -0.27 -15.82
N ARG A 311 28.25 0.37 -14.77
CA ARG A 311 29.65 0.76 -14.60
C ARG A 311 30.16 0.42 -13.21
N ARG A 312 31.46 0.18 -13.10
CA ARG A 312 32.17 -0.05 -11.83
C ARG A 312 33.07 1.13 -11.49
N PHE A 313 32.97 1.58 -10.25
CA PHE A 313 33.76 2.68 -9.72
C PHE A 313 34.60 2.22 -8.54
N PHE A 314 35.83 2.73 -8.48
CA PHE A 314 36.61 2.75 -7.25
C PHE A 314 36.47 4.15 -6.66
N ILE A 315 35.80 4.25 -5.51
CA ILE A 315 35.43 5.55 -4.97
C ILE A 315 36.69 6.26 -4.47
N GLN A 316 36.92 7.47 -4.97
CA GLN A 316 38.04 8.32 -4.58
C GLN A 316 37.52 9.56 -3.87
N LYS A 317 38.32 10.07 -2.94
CA LYS A 317 37.95 11.29 -2.26
C LYS A 317 38.02 12.47 -3.22
N ASP A 318 36.98 13.29 -3.27
CA ASP A 318 37.00 14.58 -3.95
C ASP A 318 36.31 15.69 -3.13
N SER A 319 36.10 16.84 -3.76
CA SER A 319 35.46 18.02 -3.18
C SER A 319 34.32 18.57 -4.05
N ASP A 320 33.88 17.83 -5.08
CA ASP A 320 32.77 18.23 -5.94
C ASP A 320 31.60 17.29 -5.72
N PHE A 321 30.73 17.67 -4.81
CA PHE A 321 29.63 16.83 -4.34
C PHE A 321 28.41 16.83 -5.28
N ALA A 322 28.53 17.45 -6.45
CA ALA A 322 27.49 17.46 -7.48
C ALA A 322 27.84 16.52 -8.64
N LYS A 323 29.09 16.06 -8.74
CA LYS A 323 29.57 15.23 -9.84
C LYS A 323 30.40 14.04 -9.38
N ILE A 324 30.04 12.87 -9.88
CA ILE A 324 30.80 11.64 -9.78
C ILE A 324 32.14 11.85 -10.48
N ASN A 325 33.20 12.03 -9.70
CA ASN A 325 34.57 12.18 -10.20
C ASN A 325 35.43 10.94 -9.92
N SER A 326 34.87 9.94 -9.23
CA SER A 326 35.50 8.66 -8.97
C SER A 326 35.90 7.95 -10.25
N LYS A 327 37.05 7.29 -10.19
CA LYS A 327 37.59 6.55 -11.31
C LYS A 327 36.66 5.41 -11.72
N GLU A 328 36.14 5.50 -12.95
CA GLU A 328 35.55 4.37 -13.65
C GLU A 328 36.63 3.30 -13.90
N ILE A 329 36.41 2.10 -13.37
CA ILE A 329 37.31 0.95 -13.49
C ILE A 329 36.85 0.01 -14.59
N ALA A 330 35.54 -0.05 -14.86
CA ALA A 330 34.98 -0.82 -15.97
C ALA A 330 33.63 -0.25 -16.42
N ASN A 331 33.41 -0.24 -17.73
CA ASN A 331 32.10 -0.08 -18.35
C ASN A 331 31.60 -1.47 -18.76
N LEU A 332 30.49 -1.92 -18.18
CA LEU A 332 29.89 -3.23 -18.42
C LEU A 332 28.80 -3.19 -19.52
N GLY A 333 28.41 -1.99 -19.97
CA GLY A 333 27.49 -1.74 -21.06
C GLY A 333 26.01 -1.70 -20.68
N ASP A 334 25.17 -1.34 -21.66
CA ASP A 334 23.73 -1.04 -21.50
C ASP A 334 22.82 -2.27 -21.45
N SER A 335 23.40 -3.47 -21.44
CA SER A 335 22.65 -4.74 -21.46
C SER A 335 22.80 -5.56 -20.18
N VAL A 336 23.38 -4.96 -19.13
CA VAL A 336 23.50 -5.61 -17.82
C VAL A 336 22.14 -5.54 -17.15
N ASP A 337 21.63 -6.69 -16.68
CA ASP A 337 20.40 -6.78 -15.91
C ASP A 337 20.76 -6.90 -14.43
N MET A 338 20.59 -5.82 -13.68
CA MET A 338 20.93 -5.78 -12.26
C MET A 338 19.94 -6.57 -11.39
N GLY A 339 18.83 -7.05 -11.96
CA GLY A 339 17.90 -8.03 -11.39
C GLY A 339 18.28 -9.51 -11.67
N ASP A 340 19.38 -9.78 -12.38
CA ASP A 340 19.91 -11.13 -12.59
C ASP A 340 20.86 -11.53 -11.44
N PRO A 341 20.61 -12.66 -10.73
CA PRO A 341 21.52 -13.15 -9.69
C PRO A 341 22.96 -13.39 -10.17
N ALA A 342 23.17 -13.67 -11.46
CA ALA A 342 24.50 -13.84 -12.03
C ALA A 342 25.32 -12.54 -12.01
N VAL A 343 24.68 -11.39 -12.20
CA VAL A 343 25.32 -10.07 -12.21
C VAL A 343 25.77 -9.68 -10.80
N LEU A 344 24.93 -9.90 -9.78
CA LEU A 344 25.32 -9.72 -8.38
C LEU A 344 26.48 -10.66 -8.00
N THR A 345 26.41 -11.92 -8.42
CA THR A 345 27.48 -12.91 -8.18
C THR A 345 28.79 -12.48 -8.83
N ASP A 346 28.73 -11.93 -10.06
CA ASP A 346 29.92 -11.42 -10.75
C ASP A 346 30.52 -10.20 -10.04
N PHE A 347 29.68 -9.27 -9.56
CA PHE A 347 30.16 -8.13 -8.78
C PHE A 347 30.88 -8.58 -7.51
N ILE A 348 30.31 -9.53 -6.77
CA ILE A 348 30.95 -10.13 -5.58
C ILE A 348 32.31 -10.74 -5.95
N ARG A 349 32.36 -11.54 -7.02
CA ARG A 349 33.60 -12.18 -7.50
C ARG A 349 34.67 -11.16 -7.84
N TRP A 350 34.28 -10.12 -8.57
CA TRP A 350 35.19 -9.06 -8.95
C TRP A 350 35.70 -8.29 -7.73
N GLY A 351 34.82 -7.94 -6.79
CA GLY A 351 35.20 -7.21 -5.58
C GLY A 351 36.14 -8.01 -4.68
N VAL A 352 35.79 -9.26 -4.36
CA VAL A 352 36.64 -10.14 -3.53
C VAL A 352 38.01 -10.36 -4.18
N LYS A 353 38.05 -10.59 -5.49
CA LYS A 353 39.30 -10.84 -6.22
C LYS A 353 40.23 -9.62 -6.28
N ASN A 354 39.69 -8.44 -6.58
CA ASN A 354 40.50 -7.24 -6.85
C ASN A 354 40.73 -6.37 -5.61
N TYR A 355 39.86 -6.49 -4.60
CA TYR A 355 39.90 -5.70 -3.37
C TYR A 355 39.81 -6.63 -2.16
N PRO A 356 40.85 -7.48 -1.94
CA PRO A 356 40.89 -8.39 -0.80
C PRO A 356 40.85 -7.62 0.52
N ALA A 357 40.01 -8.07 1.45
CA ALA A 357 39.91 -7.48 2.78
C ALA A 357 39.60 -8.51 3.86
N LYS A 358 39.96 -8.16 5.10
CA LYS A 358 39.66 -8.96 6.28
C LYS A 358 38.17 -9.02 6.55
N LYS A 359 37.43 -7.94 6.27
CA LYS A 359 35.97 -7.88 6.45
C LYS A 359 35.26 -7.36 5.21
N TYR A 360 34.09 -7.90 4.91
CA TYR A 360 33.27 -7.49 3.78
C TYR A 360 31.89 -7.01 4.22
N ALA A 361 31.54 -5.81 3.77
CA ALA A 361 30.17 -5.29 3.82
C ALA A 361 29.62 -5.23 2.38
N LEU A 362 28.43 -5.78 2.16
CA LEU A 362 27.75 -5.76 0.86
C LEU A 362 26.40 -5.04 1.01
N VAL A 363 26.23 -3.96 0.26
CA VAL A 363 24.98 -3.20 0.15
C VAL A 363 24.26 -3.57 -1.14
N ILE A 364 22.97 -3.86 -1.03
CA ILE A 364 22.06 -3.95 -2.16
C ILE A 364 21.11 -2.78 -2.04
N TRP A 365 21.23 -1.84 -2.98
CA TRP A 365 20.56 -0.56 -2.99
C TRP A 365 19.54 -0.53 -4.13
N ASN A 366 18.26 -0.25 -3.82
CA ASN A 366 17.14 -0.02 -4.75
C ASN A 366 15.81 0.13 -3.97
N HIS A 367 14.67 0.12 -4.66
CA HIS A 367 13.39 -0.34 -4.12
C HIS A 367 13.46 -1.73 -3.51
N GLY A 368 12.56 -1.98 -2.56
CA GLY A 368 12.34 -3.27 -1.93
C GLY A 368 10.85 -3.53 -1.69
N SER A 369 10.48 -4.79 -1.48
CA SER A 369 9.07 -5.16 -1.22
C SER A 369 8.92 -6.35 -0.27
N GLY A 370 9.95 -6.65 0.52
CA GLY A 370 9.96 -7.81 1.39
C GLY A 370 9.92 -9.12 0.62
N TRP A 371 9.22 -10.13 1.16
CA TRP A 371 9.31 -11.49 0.62
C TRP A 371 8.30 -11.85 -0.48
N LYS A 372 7.20 -11.11 -0.61
CA LYS A 372 6.05 -11.53 -1.44
C LYS A 372 6.44 -11.76 -2.91
N PHE A 373 6.10 -12.93 -3.43
CA PHE A 373 6.37 -13.38 -4.81
C PHE A 373 5.42 -12.81 -5.86
N GLN A 374 5.88 -12.74 -7.12
CA GLN A 374 5.04 -12.48 -8.31
C GLN A 374 3.93 -13.53 -8.49
N ASN A 375 2.83 -13.32 -7.78
CA ASN A 375 1.42 -13.44 -8.17
C ASN A 375 0.56 -13.74 -6.94
N ALA A 376 0.01 -12.68 -6.36
CA ALA A 376 -1.22 -12.79 -5.60
C ALA A 376 -1.89 -11.40 -5.56
N ARG A 377 -2.72 -11.16 -6.56
CA ARG A 377 -3.78 -10.12 -6.56
C ARG A 377 -3.37 -8.63 -6.55
N PHE A 378 -2.53 -8.18 -7.50
CA PHE A 378 -2.56 -6.78 -8.05
C PHE A 378 -1.60 -5.67 -7.53
N SER A 379 -0.35 -5.95 -7.17
CA SER A 379 0.72 -4.91 -7.16
C SER A 379 1.93 -5.34 -8.01
N PRO A 380 2.51 -4.47 -8.85
CA PRO A 380 3.88 -4.64 -9.31
C PRO A 380 4.84 -4.42 -8.13
N VAL A 381 6.07 -4.92 -8.24
CA VAL A 381 7.24 -4.74 -7.33
C VAL A 381 7.30 -5.78 -6.18
N LYS A 382 8.23 -6.76 -6.30
CA LYS A 382 8.36 -8.00 -5.49
C LYS A 382 9.80 -8.57 -5.33
N GLY A 383 10.48 -8.31 -4.21
CA GLY A 383 11.92 -8.58 -4.04
C GLY A 383 12.73 -7.28 -3.87
N ILE A 384 13.97 -7.24 -4.37
CA ILE A 384 14.89 -6.10 -4.31
C ILE A 384 15.62 -5.91 -5.65
N SER A 385 16.25 -4.75 -5.89
CA SER A 385 17.07 -4.48 -7.09
C SER A 385 16.26 -4.53 -8.39
N TYR A 386 15.33 -3.59 -8.55
CA TYR A 386 14.47 -3.48 -9.74
C TYR A 386 15.17 -2.73 -10.86
N ASP A 387 15.25 -3.41 -11.99
CA ASP A 387 15.85 -2.94 -13.22
C ASP A 387 14.71 -2.67 -14.21
N GLU A 388 14.41 -1.39 -14.48
CA GLU A 388 13.27 -1.03 -15.32
C GLU A 388 13.50 -1.36 -16.80
N SER A 389 14.74 -1.27 -17.30
CA SER A 389 15.05 -1.56 -18.70
C SER A 389 14.80 -3.04 -19.04
N SER A 390 15.17 -3.96 -18.15
CA SER A 390 14.90 -5.39 -18.31
C SER A 390 13.51 -5.81 -17.81
N GLY A 391 12.93 -5.05 -16.86
CA GLY A 391 11.74 -5.41 -16.11
C GLY A 391 11.96 -6.54 -15.09
N ASN A 392 13.22 -6.85 -14.78
CA ASN A 392 13.62 -7.92 -13.87
C ASN A 392 13.97 -7.35 -12.47
N HIS A 393 14.12 -8.25 -11.50
CA HIS A 393 14.52 -7.96 -10.13
C HIS A 393 15.03 -9.22 -9.43
N LEU A 394 15.73 -9.03 -8.31
CA LEU A 394 16.13 -10.11 -7.41
C LEU A 394 14.98 -10.45 -6.46
N ASP A 395 14.21 -11.47 -6.81
CA ASP A 395 13.34 -12.13 -5.83
C ASP A 395 14.18 -12.81 -4.74
N ASN A 396 13.56 -13.21 -3.64
CA ASN A 396 14.27 -13.81 -2.51
C ASN A 396 15.05 -15.09 -2.82
N PHE A 397 14.63 -15.88 -3.81
CA PHE A 397 15.38 -17.08 -4.20
C PHE A 397 16.61 -16.71 -5.02
N LYS A 398 16.46 -15.80 -5.99
CA LYS A 398 17.58 -15.26 -6.77
C LYS A 398 18.61 -14.60 -5.86
N LEU A 399 18.14 -13.75 -4.93
CA LEU A 399 18.98 -13.10 -3.93
C LEU A 399 19.74 -14.11 -3.08
N THR A 400 19.03 -15.08 -2.48
CA THR A 400 19.66 -16.11 -1.63
C THR A 400 20.67 -16.95 -2.41
N SER A 401 20.36 -17.29 -3.65
CA SER A 401 21.26 -18.03 -4.54
C SER A 401 22.53 -17.23 -4.85
N ALA A 402 22.41 -15.95 -5.22
CA ALA A 402 23.55 -15.09 -5.50
C ALA A 402 24.44 -14.89 -4.27
N LEU A 403 23.84 -14.66 -3.10
CA LEU A 403 24.59 -14.49 -1.84
C LEU A 403 25.27 -15.78 -1.40
N SER A 404 24.62 -16.94 -1.54
CA SER A 404 25.21 -18.24 -1.23
C SER A 404 26.40 -18.55 -2.11
N GLU A 405 26.31 -18.22 -3.41
CA GLU A 405 27.46 -18.33 -4.31
C GLU A 405 28.55 -17.32 -3.96
N GLY A 406 28.17 -16.11 -3.54
CA GLY A 406 29.07 -15.09 -3.01
C GLY A 406 29.90 -15.58 -1.81
N VAL A 407 29.30 -16.33 -0.88
CA VAL A 407 30.03 -16.95 0.24
C VAL A 407 31.07 -17.95 -0.25
N LYS A 408 30.74 -18.78 -1.25
CA LYS A 408 31.71 -19.73 -1.83
C LYS A 408 32.88 -18.99 -2.48
N ILE A 409 32.58 -17.92 -3.21
CA ILE A 409 33.56 -17.03 -3.84
C ILE A 409 34.45 -16.36 -2.78
N ASN A 410 33.88 -15.99 -1.63
CA ASN A 410 34.59 -15.45 -0.47
C ASN A 410 35.29 -16.54 0.38
N GLY A 411 35.75 -17.63 -0.25
CA GLY A 411 36.47 -18.71 0.43
C GLY A 411 35.65 -19.47 1.48
N GLY A 412 34.33 -19.49 1.34
CA GLY A 412 33.40 -20.10 2.31
C GLY A 412 33.11 -19.22 3.53
N ARG A 413 33.58 -17.97 3.56
CA ARG A 413 33.33 -17.03 4.67
C ARG A 413 32.03 -16.27 4.43
N LYS A 414 31.18 -16.22 5.47
CA LYS A 414 30.04 -15.30 5.50
C LYS A 414 30.51 -13.86 5.32
N PHE A 415 29.70 -13.03 4.67
CA PHE A 415 29.89 -11.58 4.72
C PHE A 415 29.79 -11.10 6.17
N ASP A 416 30.60 -10.13 6.55
CA ASP A 416 30.54 -9.58 7.90
C ASP A 416 29.24 -8.78 8.06
N ILE A 417 28.85 -8.03 7.02
CA ILE A 417 27.58 -7.28 6.99
C ILE A 417 26.94 -7.40 5.60
N ILE A 418 25.64 -7.69 5.55
CA ILE A 418 24.80 -7.44 4.36
C ILE A 418 23.77 -6.37 4.72
N ILE A 419 23.66 -5.35 3.87
CA ILE A 419 22.77 -4.21 4.06
C ILE A 419 21.80 -4.17 2.88
N MET A 420 20.50 -4.11 3.17
CA MET A 420 19.46 -3.82 2.19
C MET A 420 19.05 -2.38 2.37
N ASP A 421 19.61 -1.49 1.57
CA ASP A 421 19.21 -0.09 1.50
C ASP A 421 17.97 -0.01 0.60
N ALA A 422 16.87 -0.57 1.13
CA ALA A 422 15.64 -0.84 0.40
C ALA A 422 14.44 -1.05 1.34
N CYS A 423 13.24 -0.78 0.82
CA CYS A 423 11.97 -0.85 1.56
C CYS A 423 11.60 -2.28 2.00
N LEU A 424 11.02 -2.40 3.20
CA LEU A 424 10.31 -3.61 3.68
C LEU A 424 11.15 -4.90 3.79
N MET A 425 12.48 -4.80 3.84
CA MET A 425 13.38 -5.96 3.83
C MET A 425 13.65 -6.56 5.23
N ALA A 426 13.34 -5.84 6.32
CA ALA A 426 13.51 -6.29 7.71
C ALA A 426 12.44 -7.31 8.12
N MET A 427 12.55 -8.52 7.57
CA MET A 427 11.60 -9.60 7.79
C MET A 427 12.28 -10.85 8.35
N VAL A 428 11.63 -11.55 9.28
CA VAL A 428 12.06 -12.87 9.78
C VAL A 428 12.36 -13.83 8.62
N GLU A 429 11.49 -13.82 7.61
CA GLU A 429 11.58 -14.67 6.43
C GLU A 429 12.88 -14.46 5.65
N ILE A 430 13.26 -13.20 5.43
CA ILE A 430 14.43 -12.83 4.65
C ILE A 430 15.69 -13.10 5.48
N ALA A 431 15.71 -12.66 6.73
CA ALA A 431 16.80 -12.94 7.65
C ALA A 431 17.08 -14.44 7.78
N TYR A 432 16.03 -15.28 7.83
CA TYR A 432 16.18 -16.74 7.89
C TYR A 432 16.69 -17.36 6.58
N GLN A 433 16.29 -16.83 5.42
CA GLN A 433 16.76 -17.26 4.11
C GLN A 433 18.27 -17.02 3.94
N ILE A 434 18.76 -15.86 4.39
CA ILE A 434 20.16 -15.46 4.20
C ILE A 434 21.06 -15.69 5.42
N LYS A 435 20.58 -16.41 6.45
CA LYS A 435 21.32 -16.65 7.72
C LYS A 435 22.71 -17.26 7.53
N ASP A 436 22.91 -17.99 6.44
CA ASP A 436 24.18 -18.64 6.10
C ASP A 436 25.08 -17.78 5.21
N CYS A 437 24.60 -16.61 4.80
CA CYS A 437 25.29 -15.69 3.91
C CYS A 437 26.04 -14.58 4.67
N ALA A 438 25.53 -14.14 5.83
CA ALA A 438 26.10 -13.04 6.59
C ALA A 438 26.19 -13.32 8.10
N LYS A 439 27.02 -12.55 8.80
CA LYS A 439 27.01 -12.48 10.27
C LYS A 439 25.97 -11.48 10.75
N VAL A 440 26.01 -10.27 10.21
CA VAL A 440 25.04 -9.21 10.51
C VAL A 440 24.24 -8.87 9.25
N TYR A 441 22.93 -8.71 9.42
CA TYR A 441 22.01 -8.24 8.41
C TYR A 441 21.52 -6.84 8.80
N ILE A 442 21.29 -5.95 7.85
CA ILE A 442 20.70 -4.63 8.10
C ILE A 442 19.59 -4.35 7.08
N ALA A 443 18.42 -3.92 7.54
CA ALA A 443 17.26 -3.64 6.69
C ALA A 443 16.21 -2.74 7.37
N SER A 444 15.23 -2.24 6.59
CA SER A 444 14.08 -1.45 7.04
C SER A 444 12.79 -2.27 7.10
N GLU A 445 11.96 -2.07 8.13
CA GLU A 445 10.62 -2.68 8.24
C GLU A 445 9.57 -1.94 7.40
N GLU A 446 9.78 -0.64 7.21
CA GLU A 446 8.94 0.28 6.47
C GLU A 446 9.58 0.67 5.11
N VAL A 447 8.85 1.44 4.31
CA VAL A 447 9.40 2.20 3.18
C VAL A 447 10.55 3.07 3.67
N ALA A 448 11.74 2.82 3.12
CA ALA A 448 12.91 3.64 3.33
C ALA A 448 12.77 4.94 2.52
N PRO A 449 13.19 6.11 3.06
CA PRO A 449 13.20 7.34 2.27
C PRO A 449 14.18 7.21 1.09
N ALA A 450 13.89 7.91 -0.01
CA ALA A 450 14.65 7.80 -1.27
C ALA A 450 16.14 8.12 -1.11
N ASP A 451 16.48 9.04 -0.20
CA ASP A 451 17.88 9.43 0.10
C ASP A 451 18.73 8.31 0.75
N GLY A 452 18.16 7.15 1.11
CA GLY A 452 18.92 6.00 1.61
C GLY A 452 19.81 6.25 2.84
N MET A 453 20.90 5.51 2.95
CA MET A 453 21.85 5.71 4.05
C MET A 453 22.66 7.00 3.92
N PRO A 454 23.03 7.68 5.03
CA PRO A 454 23.99 8.79 5.00
C PRO A 454 25.41 8.25 4.81
N TYR A 455 25.79 7.96 3.56
CA TYR A 455 27.04 7.26 3.24
C TYR A 455 28.27 8.03 3.71
N ASP A 456 28.24 9.36 3.62
CA ASP A 456 29.34 10.21 4.08
C ASP A 456 29.69 10.00 5.56
N SER A 457 28.68 10.02 6.42
CA SER A 457 28.80 9.92 7.87
C SER A 457 29.18 8.51 8.31
N ILE A 458 28.60 7.49 7.67
CA ILE A 458 28.93 6.09 7.93
C ILE A 458 30.37 5.79 7.52
N MET A 459 30.78 6.21 6.32
CA MET A 459 32.14 5.97 5.84
C MET A 459 33.19 6.74 6.63
N ALA A 460 32.87 7.98 7.07
CA ALA A 460 33.76 8.75 7.92
C ALA A 460 33.99 8.06 9.28
N GLY A 461 32.93 7.51 9.88
CA GLY A 461 33.02 6.72 11.11
C GLY A 461 33.89 5.47 10.94
N LEU A 462 33.71 4.72 9.84
CA LEU A 462 34.53 3.54 9.55
C LEU A 462 36.00 3.92 9.29
N ALA A 463 36.26 5.00 8.55
CA ALA A 463 37.62 5.49 8.28
C ALA A 463 38.35 5.92 9.55
N ALA A 464 37.63 6.48 10.53
CA ALA A 464 38.18 6.85 11.82
C ALA A 464 38.44 5.62 12.73
N ASN A 465 37.67 4.53 12.57
CA ASN A 465 37.82 3.30 13.34
C ASN A 465 37.75 2.04 12.44
N PRO A 466 38.75 1.78 11.59
CA PRO A 466 38.72 0.63 10.67
C PRO A 466 38.78 -0.71 11.41
N GLY A 467 39.19 -0.72 12.68
CA GLY A 467 39.22 -1.91 13.53
C GLY A 467 37.84 -2.33 14.09
N ALA A 468 36.80 -1.50 13.92
CA ALA A 468 35.46 -1.74 14.46
C ALA A 468 34.94 -3.16 14.17
N GLY A 469 34.35 -3.79 15.18
CA GLY A 469 33.67 -5.08 15.00
C GLY A 469 32.39 -4.92 14.18
N GLU A 470 31.95 -5.98 13.51
CA GLU A 470 30.75 -5.97 12.66
C GLU A 470 29.50 -5.49 13.41
N LYS A 471 29.27 -5.95 14.65
CA LYS A 471 28.12 -5.54 15.46
C LYS A 471 28.18 -4.07 15.90
N GLU A 472 29.36 -3.61 16.30
CA GLU A 472 29.58 -2.22 16.72
C GLU A 472 29.38 -1.27 15.54
N PHE A 473 29.96 -1.62 14.38
CA PHE A 473 29.79 -0.84 13.16
C PHE A 473 28.34 -0.84 12.68
N SER A 474 27.64 -1.97 12.71
CA SER A 474 26.21 -2.04 12.38
C SER A 474 25.35 -1.19 13.31
N ALA A 475 25.61 -1.18 14.62
CA ALA A 475 24.89 -0.30 15.55
C ALA A 475 25.13 1.18 15.22
N ALA A 476 26.36 1.56 14.86
CA ALA A 476 26.67 2.91 14.42
C ALA A 476 25.98 3.29 13.11
N ILE A 477 25.79 2.35 12.18
CA ILE A 477 25.01 2.57 10.95
C ILE A 477 23.56 2.95 11.29
N ILE A 478 22.89 2.18 12.14
CA ILE A 478 21.50 2.45 12.54
C ILE A 478 21.39 3.83 13.20
N GLU A 479 22.31 4.14 14.11
CA GLU A 479 22.34 5.42 14.81
C GLU A 479 22.52 6.61 13.84
N ASN A 480 23.46 6.52 12.89
CA ASN A 480 23.68 7.57 11.90
C ASN A 480 22.48 7.73 10.95
N TYR A 481 21.86 6.61 10.55
CA TYR A 481 20.66 6.62 9.70
C TYR A 481 19.48 7.36 10.37
N VAL A 482 19.18 7.02 11.62
CA VAL A 482 18.09 7.71 12.36
C VAL A 482 18.41 9.19 12.57
N ARG A 483 19.67 9.50 12.87
CA ARG A 483 20.13 10.89 13.07
C ARG A 483 20.03 11.72 11.79
N SER A 484 20.32 11.14 10.61
CA SER A 484 20.28 11.87 9.34
C SER A 484 18.85 12.30 8.96
N TYR A 485 17.84 11.50 9.32
CA TYR A 485 16.41 11.79 9.04
C TYR A 485 15.67 12.61 10.12
N ARG A 486 16.37 13.05 11.17
CA ARG A 486 15.84 13.99 12.18
C ARG A 486 16.30 15.43 11.92
N GLY A 487 16.30 15.84 10.65
CA GLY A 487 16.79 17.12 10.18
C GLY A 487 18.31 17.18 9.99
N GLY A 488 18.97 16.03 9.86
CA GLY A 488 20.39 15.91 9.56
C GLY A 488 20.66 15.94 8.05
N SER A 489 21.70 15.22 7.61
CA SER A 489 22.14 15.21 6.21
C SER A 489 21.07 14.75 5.21
N GLN A 490 20.16 13.86 5.62
CA GLN A 490 19.04 13.37 4.80
C GLN A 490 17.70 14.05 5.11
N GLY A 491 17.70 15.17 5.85
CA GLY A 491 16.52 15.98 6.07
C GLY A 491 15.51 15.36 7.04
N TRP A 492 14.21 15.52 6.76
CA TRP A 492 13.12 15.10 7.64
C TRP A 492 12.25 14.05 6.95
N SER A 493 12.32 12.80 7.40
CA SER A 493 11.44 11.74 6.92
C SER A 493 11.14 10.70 8.00
N ASN A 494 10.03 9.98 7.83
CA ASN A 494 9.78 8.77 8.59
C ASN A 494 10.72 7.67 8.10
N CYS A 495 11.27 6.91 9.03
CA CYS A 495 12.21 5.85 8.70
C CYS A 495 12.17 4.74 9.75
N THR A 496 12.62 3.55 9.37
CA THR A 496 12.94 2.42 10.26
C THR A 496 14.22 1.78 9.76
N PHE A 497 15.10 1.33 10.64
CA PHE A 497 16.27 0.56 10.24
C PHE A 497 16.78 -0.28 11.39
N SER A 498 17.21 -1.51 11.12
CA SER A 498 17.59 -2.44 12.17
C SER A 498 18.71 -3.36 11.75
N ALA A 499 19.59 -3.67 12.71
CA ALA A 499 20.71 -4.58 12.55
C ALA A 499 20.45 -5.89 13.30
N PHE A 500 20.53 -7.01 12.59
CA PHE A 500 20.25 -8.36 13.09
C PHE A 500 21.53 -9.18 13.23
N ASP A 501 21.73 -9.81 14.37
CA ASP A 501 22.67 -10.92 14.54
C ASP A 501 22.07 -12.22 14.00
N LEU A 502 22.51 -12.64 12.82
CA LEU A 502 21.99 -13.85 12.16
C LEU A 502 22.39 -15.14 12.88
N SER A 503 23.32 -15.11 13.85
CA SER A 503 23.63 -16.30 14.65
C SER A 503 22.47 -16.73 15.55
N ASN A 504 21.56 -15.82 15.87
CA ASN A 504 20.41 -16.07 16.76
C ASN A 504 19.07 -16.28 16.01
N ILE A 505 19.04 -16.12 14.68
CA ILE A 505 17.79 -16.16 13.91
C ILE A 505 17.12 -17.55 13.93
N GLU A 506 17.90 -18.63 14.02
CA GLU A 506 17.34 -19.98 14.15
C GLU A 506 16.65 -20.20 15.50
N THR A 507 17.24 -19.65 16.57
CA THR A 507 16.65 -19.70 17.92
C THR A 507 15.34 -18.92 17.94
N LEU A 508 15.32 -17.70 17.40
CA LEU A 508 14.08 -16.92 17.27
C LEU A 508 13.02 -17.68 16.46
N ALA A 509 13.40 -18.28 15.33
CA ALA A 509 12.49 -19.06 14.51
C ALA A 509 11.91 -20.28 15.25
N ALA A 510 12.71 -20.96 16.07
CA ALA A 510 12.23 -22.05 16.93
C ALA A 510 11.25 -21.57 18.01
N LYS A 511 11.43 -20.36 18.56
CA LYS A 511 10.46 -19.76 19.50
C LYS A 511 9.15 -19.39 18.81
N ILE A 512 9.22 -18.83 17.60
CA ILE A 512 8.03 -18.55 16.77
C ILE A 512 7.29 -19.86 16.45
N ASP A 513 8.01 -20.93 16.15
CA ASP A 513 7.42 -22.27 15.92
C ASP A 513 6.69 -22.82 17.14
N ALA A 514 7.28 -22.68 18.34
CA ALA A 514 6.64 -23.09 19.59
C ALA A 514 5.34 -22.30 19.85
N LEU A 515 5.36 -20.97 19.68
CA LEU A 515 4.17 -20.14 19.76
C LEU A 515 3.13 -20.57 18.71
N SER A 516 3.55 -20.78 17.46
CA SER A 516 2.67 -21.18 16.36
C SER A 516 1.91 -22.45 16.68
N LYS A 517 2.62 -23.50 17.12
CA LYS A 517 2.03 -24.79 17.51
C LYS A 517 1.04 -24.61 18.65
N TYR A 518 1.42 -23.86 19.68
CA TYR A 518 0.53 -23.60 20.81
C TYR A 518 -0.75 -22.86 20.40
N LEU A 519 -0.63 -21.83 19.57
CA LEU A 519 -1.79 -21.07 19.08
C LEU A 519 -2.68 -21.91 18.17
N ILE A 520 -2.13 -22.85 17.39
CA ILE A 520 -2.92 -23.81 16.59
C ILE A 520 -3.66 -24.79 17.51
N ASP A 521 -2.96 -25.41 18.47
CA ASP A 521 -3.54 -26.43 19.34
C ASP A 521 -4.64 -25.85 20.26
N ASN A 522 -4.55 -24.57 20.59
CA ASN A 522 -5.50 -23.86 21.45
C ASN A 522 -6.34 -22.82 20.69
N PHE A 523 -6.39 -22.92 19.36
CA PHE A 523 -6.96 -21.88 18.50
C PHE A 523 -8.41 -21.58 18.84
N GLU A 524 -9.21 -22.60 19.15
CA GLU A 524 -10.63 -22.46 19.49
C GLU A 524 -10.82 -21.54 20.71
N GLN A 525 -10.03 -21.74 21.77
CA GLN A 525 -10.06 -20.91 22.99
C GLN A 525 -9.44 -19.52 22.76
N LEU A 526 -8.46 -19.41 21.87
CA LEU A 526 -7.67 -18.19 21.66
C LEU A 526 -8.08 -17.40 20.41
N SER A 527 -9.11 -17.83 19.68
CA SER A 527 -9.52 -17.29 18.39
C SER A 527 -9.79 -15.78 18.44
N TYR A 528 -10.51 -15.32 19.46
CA TYR A 528 -10.80 -13.90 19.66
C TYR A 528 -9.55 -13.07 20.02
N PRO A 529 -8.72 -13.46 21.03
CA PRO A 529 -7.41 -12.85 21.24
C PRO A 529 -6.51 -12.79 20.00
N ILE A 530 -6.47 -13.86 19.20
CA ILE A 530 -5.70 -13.95 17.97
C ILE A 530 -6.23 -12.93 16.94
N LEU A 531 -7.54 -12.87 16.72
CA LEU A 531 -8.15 -11.88 15.82
C LEU A 531 -7.82 -10.46 16.27
N LEU A 532 -8.03 -10.13 17.54
CA LEU A 532 -7.76 -8.79 18.06
C LEU A 532 -6.30 -8.41 17.85
N SER A 533 -5.38 -9.34 18.11
CA SER A 533 -3.94 -9.10 17.91
C SER A 533 -3.62 -8.85 16.44
N ARG A 534 -4.17 -9.63 15.50
CA ARG A 534 -4.01 -9.42 14.04
C ARG A 534 -4.53 -8.07 13.55
N LEU A 535 -5.60 -7.56 14.16
CA LEU A 535 -6.22 -6.29 13.77
C LEU A 535 -5.55 -5.08 14.41
N LYS A 536 -4.89 -5.25 15.56
CA LYS A 536 -4.30 -4.17 16.35
C LYS A 536 -2.79 -4.07 16.20
N VAL A 537 -2.14 -5.11 15.70
CA VAL A 537 -0.70 -5.13 15.49
C VAL A 537 -0.26 -3.97 14.60
N LEU A 538 0.88 -3.37 14.94
CA LEU A 538 1.54 -2.43 14.04
C LEU A 538 1.82 -3.12 12.70
N LYS A 539 1.37 -2.49 11.63
CA LYS A 539 1.58 -2.90 10.24
C LYS A 539 2.29 -1.79 9.50
N TYR A 540 3.04 -2.17 8.48
CA TYR A 540 3.79 -1.24 7.64
C TYR A 540 3.03 -0.91 6.35
N SER A 541 3.67 -0.23 5.39
CA SER A 541 3.03 0.11 4.10
C SER A 541 2.41 -1.09 3.39
N ASP A 542 2.97 -2.29 3.58
CA ASP A 542 2.28 -3.53 3.27
C ASP A 542 1.52 -4.05 4.51
N ALA A 543 0.20 -4.11 4.42
CA ALA A 543 -0.68 -4.48 5.51
C ALA A 543 -0.59 -5.94 5.98
N ASP A 544 0.15 -6.80 5.27
CA ASP A 544 0.46 -8.16 5.74
C ASP A 544 1.82 -8.25 6.45
N TYR A 545 2.60 -7.15 6.51
CA TYR A 545 3.86 -7.13 7.23
C TYR A 545 3.61 -6.49 8.59
N ALA A 546 3.75 -7.30 9.64
CA ALA A 546 3.40 -6.92 11.00
C ALA A 546 4.63 -6.99 11.91
N ASP A 547 4.73 -6.06 12.86
CA ASP A 547 5.77 -6.08 13.88
C ASP A 547 5.61 -7.33 14.77
N LEU A 548 6.65 -8.17 14.83
CA LEU A 548 6.61 -9.45 15.55
C LEU A 548 6.52 -9.24 17.07
N TYR A 549 7.23 -8.25 17.60
CA TYR A 549 7.25 -7.98 19.04
C TYR A 549 5.87 -7.48 19.49
N ASN A 550 5.32 -6.50 18.78
CA ASN A 550 4.01 -5.93 19.06
C ASN A 550 2.90 -6.97 18.93
N PHE A 551 2.99 -7.88 17.95
CA PHE A 551 2.07 -9.02 17.86
C PHE A 551 2.10 -9.87 19.14
N CYS A 552 3.30 -10.18 19.65
CA CYS A 552 3.47 -10.96 20.88
C CYS A 552 2.91 -10.23 22.11
N GLU A 553 3.13 -8.91 22.22
CA GLU A 553 2.53 -8.08 23.27
C GLU A 553 1.00 -8.13 23.25
N LEU A 554 0.40 -8.00 22.06
CA LEU A 554 -1.06 -8.03 21.92
C LEU A 554 -1.63 -9.39 22.26
N ILE A 555 -0.98 -10.49 21.84
CA ILE A 555 -1.39 -11.84 22.24
C ILE A 555 -1.31 -12.00 23.75
N GLN A 556 -0.22 -11.56 24.38
CA GLN A 556 -0.07 -11.61 25.84
C GLN A 556 -1.17 -10.80 26.55
N ASN A 557 -1.48 -9.61 26.05
CA ASN A 557 -2.47 -8.70 26.66
C ASN A 557 -3.92 -9.19 26.48
N TYR A 558 -4.26 -9.70 25.30
CA TYR A 558 -5.65 -10.10 24.99
C TYR A 558 -5.98 -11.53 25.41
N SER A 559 -5.03 -12.47 25.36
CA SER A 559 -5.32 -13.87 25.68
C SER A 559 -5.51 -14.09 27.18
N LYS A 560 -4.73 -13.39 28.02
CA LYS A 560 -4.56 -13.68 29.45
C LYS A 560 -4.21 -15.16 29.73
N ASP A 561 -3.71 -15.87 28.72
CA ASP A 561 -3.30 -17.27 28.82
C ASP A 561 -1.83 -17.33 29.26
N PRO A 562 -1.50 -17.95 30.42
CA PRO A 562 -0.14 -17.93 30.95
C PRO A 562 0.91 -18.56 30.02
N SER A 563 0.53 -19.60 29.28
CA SER A 563 1.45 -20.31 28.38
C SER A 563 1.71 -19.51 27.10
N ALA A 564 0.66 -18.93 26.49
CA ALA A 564 0.81 -18.00 25.37
C ALA A 564 1.65 -16.79 25.79
N ALA A 565 1.40 -16.23 26.97
CA ALA A 565 2.17 -15.12 27.53
C ALA A 565 3.66 -15.48 27.73
N ALA A 566 3.96 -16.69 28.21
CA ALA A 566 5.34 -17.16 28.36
C ALA A 566 6.05 -17.30 27.01
N LEU A 567 5.41 -17.93 26.02
CA LEU A 567 5.95 -18.11 24.67
C LEU A 567 6.18 -16.78 23.95
N CYS A 568 5.22 -15.84 24.04
CA CYS A 568 5.37 -14.47 23.58
C CYS A 568 6.52 -13.76 24.30
N GLY A 569 6.65 -13.96 25.61
CA GLY A 569 7.74 -13.44 26.43
C GLY A 569 9.12 -13.87 25.93
N GLU A 570 9.28 -15.15 25.58
CA GLU A 570 10.53 -15.69 25.02
C GLU A 570 10.87 -15.10 23.65
N ILE A 571 9.87 -14.89 22.79
CA ILE A 571 10.08 -14.22 21.49
C ILE A 571 10.51 -12.77 21.70
N MET A 572 9.82 -12.03 22.58
CA MET A 572 10.18 -10.65 22.90
C MET A 572 11.59 -10.54 23.52
N ASP A 573 11.99 -11.49 24.36
CA ASP A 573 13.35 -11.55 24.91
C ASP A 573 14.40 -11.85 23.82
N MET A 574 14.06 -12.70 22.83
CA MET A 574 14.93 -13.03 21.70
C MET A 574 15.02 -11.93 20.65
N VAL A 575 13.93 -11.21 20.36
CA VAL A 575 13.99 -9.98 19.54
C VAL A 575 14.84 -8.95 20.29
N GLY A 576 14.60 -8.85 21.60
CA GLY A 576 15.25 -7.93 22.51
C GLY A 576 14.24 -6.94 23.06
N ARG A 577 14.25 -6.72 24.38
CA ARG A 577 13.38 -5.71 24.99
C ARG A 577 13.99 -4.33 24.76
N PRO A 578 13.20 -3.36 24.27
CA PRO A 578 13.69 -2.00 24.11
C PRO A 578 14.18 -1.51 25.48
N ASP A 579 15.38 -0.95 25.51
CA ASP A 579 15.84 -0.32 26.73
C ASP A 579 15.14 1.02 26.88
N MET A 580 14.00 1.00 27.57
CA MET A 580 13.24 2.22 27.88
C MET A 580 14.01 3.19 28.80
N ARG A 581 15.18 2.76 29.33
CA ARG A 581 16.07 3.52 30.20
C ARG A 581 17.42 3.83 29.55
N GLY A 582 17.68 3.38 28.33
CA GLY A 582 18.99 3.48 27.67
C GLY A 582 18.79 3.81 26.19
N ASP A 583 19.35 4.93 25.78
CA ASP A 583 19.32 5.50 24.43
C ASP A 583 18.05 6.27 24.00
N TYR A 584 17.13 6.57 24.94
CA TYR A 584 16.25 7.76 24.83
C TYR A 584 17.04 9.10 24.91
N TYR A 585 18.34 9.01 25.13
CA TYR A 585 19.18 10.07 25.64
C TYR A 585 19.72 10.95 24.52
N GLU A 586 19.66 12.28 24.73
CA GLU A 586 20.69 13.21 24.24
C GLU A 586 20.65 13.63 22.75
N SER A 587 19.46 13.76 22.16
CA SER A 587 19.26 14.11 20.73
C SER A 587 19.92 15.39 20.24
N PHE A 588 20.41 16.24 21.15
CA PHE A 588 21.02 17.52 20.84
C PHE A 588 22.42 17.71 21.43
N ASN A 589 23.08 16.65 21.90
CA ASN A 589 24.45 16.76 22.41
C ASN A 589 25.50 17.01 21.32
N THR A 590 25.08 16.99 20.07
CA THR A 590 25.82 17.49 18.91
C THR A 590 25.09 18.71 18.32
N PRO A 591 25.80 19.68 17.72
CA PRO A 591 25.16 20.81 17.06
C PRO A 591 24.17 20.36 15.98
N ILE A 592 23.00 21.00 15.92
CA ILE A 592 22.07 20.90 14.81
C ILE A 592 22.58 21.83 13.70
N VAL A 593 22.84 21.27 12.52
CA VAL A 593 23.30 22.04 11.36
C VAL A 593 22.10 22.28 10.44
N ILE A 594 21.76 23.55 10.23
CA ILE A 594 20.70 23.98 9.32
C ILE A 594 21.36 24.53 8.07
N THR A 595 21.04 23.97 6.91
CA THR A 595 21.55 24.38 5.59
C THR A 595 20.45 24.95 4.71
N ASP A 596 20.82 25.90 3.84
CA ASP A 596 19.97 26.45 2.79
C ASP A 596 20.82 26.93 1.60
N GLU A 597 20.26 26.93 0.41
CA GLU A 597 20.93 27.43 -0.82
C GLU A 597 21.03 28.96 -0.84
N ASN A 598 20.21 29.65 -0.04
CA ASN A 598 20.08 31.10 -0.04
C ASN A 598 20.62 31.73 1.25
N GLU A 599 21.20 32.92 1.11
CA GLU A 599 21.65 33.74 2.25
C GLU A 599 20.46 34.16 3.12
N GLY A 600 20.62 34.05 4.44
CA GLY A 600 19.59 34.45 5.38
C GLY A 600 20.05 34.34 6.84
N VAL A 601 19.07 34.43 7.74
CA VAL A 601 19.25 34.27 9.18
C VAL A 601 18.24 33.25 9.69
N ILE A 602 18.68 32.30 10.52
CA ILE A 602 17.74 31.41 11.22
C ILE A 602 17.24 32.14 12.46
N ARG A 603 15.92 32.22 12.64
CA ARG A 603 15.30 32.68 13.88
C ARG A 603 14.76 31.47 14.62
N TRP A 604 15.20 31.24 15.85
CA TRP A 604 14.92 30.01 16.57
C TRP A 604 14.69 30.18 18.08
N THR A 605 14.01 29.20 18.66
CA THR A 605 13.61 29.08 20.06
C THR A 605 13.70 27.61 20.49
N VAL A 606 13.55 27.33 21.79
CA VAL A 606 13.57 25.99 22.37
C VAL A 606 12.35 25.77 23.27
N ASN A 607 11.96 24.52 23.52
CA ASN A 607 10.95 24.12 24.53
C ASN A 607 9.71 25.03 24.54
N ASP A 608 8.87 24.92 23.50
CA ASP A 608 7.64 25.71 23.35
C ASP A 608 7.89 27.23 23.25
N LYS A 609 8.74 27.62 22.30
CA LYS A 609 9.03 29.03 21.95
C LYS A 609 9.75 29.85 23.03
N ALA A 610 10.48 29.19 23.93
CA ALA A 610 11.36 29.87 24.87
C ALA A 610 12.68 30.30 24.21
N VAL A 611 13.25 31.42 24.68
CA VAL A 611 14.59 31.84 24.27
C VAL A 611 15.61 30.86 24.86
N PRO A 612 16.54 30.29 24.06
CA PRO A 612 17.54 29.36 24.55
C PRO A 612 18.47 30.00 25.60
N PRO A 613 18.93 29.25 26.61
CA PRO A 613 19.95 29.71 27.54
C PRO A 613 21.18 30.29 26.85
N ALA A 614 21.76 31.35 27.42
CA ALA A 614 22.89 32.08 26.82
C ALA A 614 24.11 31.19 26.51
N ALA A 615 24.30 30.11 27.28
CA ALA A 615 25.38 29.14 27.07
C ALA A 615 25.27 28.39 25.73
N TYR A 616 24.08 28.32 25.13
CA TYR A 616 23.83 27.60 23.87
C TYR A 616 23.65 28.52 22.66
N ILE A 617 23.81 29.84 22.83
CA ILE A 617 23.67 30.82 21.74
C ILE A 617 25.00 30.87 20.96
N PRO A 618 25.05 30.49 19.67
CA PRO A 618 26.28 30.50 18.89
C PRO A 618 26.86 31.90 18.75
N ALA A 619 28.20 32.00 18.68
CA ALA A 619 28.89 33.26 18.45
C ALA A 619 28.41 33.94 17.15
N GLY A 620 28.17 35.25 17.21
CA GLY A 620 27.62 36.02 16.08
C GLY A 620 26.10 36.04 15.99
N SER A 621 25.40 35.27 16.83
CA SER A 621 23.94 35.34 16.96
C SER A 621 23.51 36.57 17.77
N LYS A 622 22.26 37.00 17.58
CA LYS A 622 21.64 38.11 18.34
C LYS A 622 20.27 37.68 18.85
N ILE A 623 19.84 38.24 19.98
CA ILE A 623 18.43 38.12 20.39
C ILE A 623 17.61 39.04 19.48
N SER A 624 16.45 38.57 19.02
CA SER A 624 15.53 39.34 18.18
C SER A 624 15.10 40.64 18.88
N LYS A 625 14.68 41.66 18.10
CA LYS A 625 14.35 43.00 18.64
C LYS A 625 13.26 42.99 19.70
N ASP A 626 12.33 42.04 19.62
CA ASP A 626 11.23 41.82 20.55
C ASP A 626 11.60 40.89 21.72
N GLY A 627 12.83 40.38 21.75
CA GLY A 627 13.31 39.50 22.81
C GLY A 627 12.77 38.08 22.77
N SER A 628 12.04 37.70 21.72
CA SER A 628 11.28 36.44 21.67
C SER A 628 12.05 35.24 21.11
N ALA A 629 13.17 35.48 20.40
CA ALA A 629 13.93 34.43 19.73
C ALA A 629 15.42 34.79 19.57
N VAL A 630 16.22 33.82 19.15
CA VAL A 630 17.61 34.03 18.72
C VAL A 630 17.70 34.03 17.21
N GLU A 631 18.47 34.96 16.67
CA GLU A 631 18.78 35.11 15.26
C GLU A 631 20.24 34.73 15.02
N THR A 632 20.48 33.61 14.34
CA THR A 632 21.82 33.12 13.99
C THR A 632 22.02 33.24 12.47
N PRO A 633 23.03 33.98 11.99
CA PRO A 633 23.26 34.14 10.55
C PRO A 633 23.59 32.80 9.88
N LEU A 634 23.04 32.55 8.69
CA LEU A 634 23.55 31.49 7.84
C LEU A 634 24.85 31.98 7.18
N VAL A 635 25.94 31.24 7.40
CA VAL A 635 27.26 31.56 6.89
C VAL A 635 27.53 30.70 5.66
N LYS A 636 27.94 31.35 4.56
CA LYS A 636 28.33 30.66 3.34
C LYS A 636 29.53 29.77 3.62
N ASN A 637 29.38 28.46 3.41
CA ASN A 637 30.48 27.52 3.51
C ASN A 637 31.33 27.55 2.21
N GLY A 638 32.43 26.80 2.19
CA GLY A 638 33.31 26.70 1.03
C GLY A 638 32.67 26.07 -0.22
N GLU A 639 31.45 25.54 -0.10
CA GLU A 639 30.72 24.76 -1.11
C GLU A 639 29.56 25.56 -1.74
N GLY A 640 29.43 26.85 -1.40
CA GLY A 640 28.38 27.70 -1.96
C GLY A 640 27.03 27.61 -1.23
N VAL A 641 26.89 26.70 -0.26
CA VAL A 641 25.70 26.50 0.58
C VAL A 641 25.82 27.35 1.85
N TYR A 642 24.70 27.89 2.33
CA TYR A 642 24.66 28.67 3.56
C TYR A 642 24.28 27.77 4.73
N SER A 643 25.02 27.83 5.84
CA SER A 643 24.79 26.96 7.00
C SER A 643 24.87 27.71 8.32
N ALA A 644 24.09 27.25 9.31
CA ALA A 644 24.17 27.70 10.69
C ALA A 644 24.10 26.49 11.63
N ALA A 645 24.98 26.45 12.62
CA ALA A 645 24.97 25.43 13.66
C ALA A 645 24.40 25.99 14.96
N ILE A 646 23.46 25.28 15.60
CA ILE A 646 22.87 25.64 16.90
C ILE A 646 23.04 24.48 17.89
N GLY A 647 23.27 24.78 19.16
CA GLY A 647 23.73 23.79 20.15
C GLY A 647 25.26 23.64 20.17
N PRO A 648 25.82 22.55 20.73
CA PRO A 648 25.11 21.40 21.30
C PRO A 648 24.38 21.77 22.60
N PHE A 649 23.23 21.15 22.85
CA PHE A 649 22.41 21.33 24.06
C PHE A 649 22.76 20.26 25.11
N ASN A 650 24.04 20.23 25.52
CA ASN A 650 24.64 19.20 26.38
C ASN A 650 24.84 19.62 27.85
N GLY A 651 24.15 20.67 28.30
CA GLY A 651 24.20 21.14 29.69
C GLY A 651 22.99 20.69 30.52
N GLU A 652 22.89 21.19 31.75
CA GLU A 652 21.89 20.75 32.74
C GLU A 652 20.42 21.04 32.36
N VAL A 653 20.20 21.96 31.43
CA VAL A 653 18.85 22.32 30.95
C VAL A 653 18.42 21.35 29.87
N ASN A 654 17.40 20.54 30.17
CA ASN A 654 16.80 19.61 29.20
C ASN A 654 16.11 20.39 28.06
N ILE A 655 16.66 20.28 26.85
CA ILE A 655 16.04 20.82 25.64
C ILE A 655 15.29 19.69 24.93
N SER A 656 13.96 19.71 25.01
CA SER A 656 13.08 18.73 24.39
C SER A 656 12.68 19.09 22.96
N SER A 657 12.76 20.36 22.56
CA SER A 657 12.48 20.81 21.19
C SER A 657 13.20 22.11 20.80
N VAL A 658 13.37 22.33 19.51
CA VAL A 658 13.88 23.54 18.86
C VAL A 658 12.92 23.96 17.76
N GLN A 659 12.40 25.18 17.81
CA GLN A 659 11.56 25.75 16.74
C GLN A 659 12.37 26.77 15.96
N TYR A 660 12.35 26.74 14.62
CA TYR A 660 13.07 27.71 13.79
C TYR A 660 12.37 28.06 12.48
N ALA A 661 12.69 29.24 11.93
CA ALA A 661 12.35 29.63 10.56
C ALA A 661 13.52 30.39 9.92
N ILE A 662 13.67 30.29 8.61
CA ILE A 662 14.72 31.01 7.86
C ILE A 662 14.15 32.33 7.34
N PHE A 663 14.83 33.44 7.61
CA PHE A 663 14.51 34.75 7.06
C PHE A 663 15.56 35.11 6.01
N TYR A 664 15.17 35.09 4.75
CA TYR A 664 16.05 35.30 3.61
C TYR A 664 16.35 36.78 3.39
N LYS A 665 17.52 37.08 2.84
CA LYS A 665 17.95 38.45 2.54
C LYS A 665 17.04 39.17 1.54
N ASN A 666 16.34 38.43 0.68
CA ASN A 666 15.34 38.96 -0.26
C ASN A 666 14.01 39.35 0.42
N GLY A 667 13.90 39.23 1.75
CA GLY A 667 12.72 39.61 2.52
C GLY A 667 11.66 38.50 2.66
N ARG A 668 11.87 37.33 2.04
CA ARG A 668 10.98 36.17 2.22
C ARG A 668 11.25 35.49 3.56
N ALA A 669 10.20 35.04 4.24
CA ALA A 669 10.30 34.15 5.40
C ALA A 669 9.95 32.71 4.97
N GLY A 670 10.75 31.75 5.43
CA GLY A 670 10.45 30.32 5.34
C GLY A 670 9.38 29.90 6.35
N SER A 671 8.86 28.69 6.19
CA SER A 671 7.93 28.10 7.17
C SER A 671 8.62 27.83 8.51
N GLU A 672 7.87 27.97 9.60
CA GLU A 672 8.29 27.52 10.92
C GLU A 672 8.43 25.99 10.93
N LYS A 673 9.54 25.50 11.47
CA LYS A 673 9.90 24.09 11.62
C LYS A 673 10.11 23.79 13.10
N ILE A 674 9.72 22.59 13.52
CA ILE A 674 9.89 22.12 14.90
C ILE A 674 10.71 20.84 14.89
N ILE A 675 11.83 20.85 15.60
CA ILE A 675 12.72 19.73 15.83
C ILE A 675 12.46 19.25 17.26
N SER A 676 11.97 18.04 17.48
CA SER A 676 11.80 17.50 18.84
C SER A 676 12.77 16.34 19.10
N SER A 677 13.31 16.32 20.31
CA SER A 677 14.17 15.24 20.83
C SER A 677 13.49 13.88 20.87
N ALA A 678 12.15 13.87 20.84
CA ALA A 678 11.30 12.67 20.89
C ALA A 678 10.84 12.18 19.51
N ASN A 679 11.33 12.76 18.41
CA ASN A 679 10.82 12.46 17.06
C ASN A 679 11.40 11.17 16.43
N SER A 680 12.40 10.56 17.06
CA SER A 680 13.03 9.33 16.58
C SER A 680 13.61 8.53 17.73
N PHE A 681 13.58 7.22 17.63
CA PHE A 681 14.01 6.25 18.63
C PHE A 681 15.23 5.51 18.09
N PHE A 682 16.23 5.32 18.93
CA PHE A 682 17.33 4.39 18.71
C PHE A 682 17.49 3.62 20.01
N THR A 683 17.66 2.31 19.92
CA THR A 683 17.94 1.50 21.11
C THR A 683 18.82 0.32 20.74
N ARG A 684 19.62 -0.11 21.71
CA ARG A 684 20.31 -1.39 21.71
C ARG A 684 19.53 -2.32 22.64
N PRO A 685 18.65 -3.17 22.10
CA PRO A 685 17.78 -3.99 22.94
C PRO A 685 18.59 -4.89 23.86
N SER A 686 18.07 -5.14 25.05
CA SER A 686 18.64 -6.12 25.99
C SER A 686 17.69 -7.30 26.15
N ALA A 687 18.23 -8.50 26.29
CA ALA A 687 17.43 -9.65 26.71
C ALA A 687 17.33 -9.70 28.23
N LYS A 688 16.36 -10.45 28.76
CA LYS A 688 16.44 -10.92 30.14
C LYS A 688 17.67 -11.83 30.29
N GLU A 689 18.52 -11.53 31.28
CA GLU A 689 19.69 -12.28 31.75
C GLU A 689 20.27 -13.37 30.80
N GLY A 690 21.39 -13.05 30.14
CA GLY A 690 22.32 -14.05 29.57
C GLY A 690 22.10 -14.51 28.13
N ALA A 691 21.00 -14.15 27.47
CA ALA A 691 20.80 -14.40 26.03
C ALA A 691 21.17 -13.16 25.19
N ALA A 692 21.85 -13.34 24.05
CA ALA A 692 22.08 -12.25 23.10
C ALA A 692 20.82 -12.08 22.22
N PRO A 693 20.25 -10.87 22.12
CA PRO A 693 19.11 -10.63 21.25
C PRO A 693 19.50 -10.77 19.77
N VAL A 694 18.50 -11.02 18.92
CA VAL A 694 18.63 -10.97 17.46
C VAL A 694 18.86 -9.53 17.02
N ILE A 695 18.15 -8.55 17.60
CA ILE A 695 18.38 -7.14 17.27
C ILE A 695 19.60 -6.64 18.02
N ILE A 696 20.62 -6.22 17.27
CA ILE A 696 21.82 -5.56 17.80
C ILE A 696 21.48 -4.10 18.11
N ALA A 697 20.79 -3.45 17.19
CA ALA A 697 20.29 -2.09 17.31
C ALA A 697 19.08 -1.93 16.38
N GLU A 698 18.11 -1.13 16.82
CA GLU A 698 16.98 -0.69 16.00
C GLU A 698 16.80 0.82 16.15
N GLY A 699 16.25 1.44 15.12
CA GLY A 699 15.72 2.76 15.27
C GLY A 699 14.64 3.12 14.25
N HIS A 700 13.76 4.04 14.67
CA HIS A 700 12.53 4.37 13.97
C HIS A 700 12.05 5.80 14.26
N SER A 701 11.20 6.36 13.41
CA SER A 701 10.54 7.65 13.68
C SER A 701 9.37 7.51 14.67
N GLN A 702 8.96 8.61 15.32
CA GLN A 702 7.94 8.60 16.36
C GLN A 702 6.55 8.11 15.92
N SER A 703 6.18 8.34 14.67
CA SER A 703 4.91 7.80 14.14
C SER A 703 4.87 6.27 14.15
N LEU A 704 6.02 5.62 14.28
CA LEU A 704 6.20 4.18 14.34
C LEU A 704 6.68 3.72 15.72
N SER A 705 6.30 4.40 16.81
CA SER A 705 6.75 4.11 18.20
C SER A 705 6.51 2.68 18.73
N LEU A 706 5.76 1.84 18.00
CA LEU A 706 5.55 0.42 18.29
C LEU A 706 6.45 -0.52 17.46
N SER A 707 7.28 0.01 16.56
CA SER A 707 8.26 -0.74 15.77
C SER A 707 9.41 -1.21 16.66
N ARG A 708 9.82 -2.46 16.49
CA ARG A 708 10.85 -3.13 17.29
C ARG A 708 11.88 -3.84 16.41
N GLY A 709 11.97 -3.42 15.16
CA GLY A 709 13.06 -3.72 14.25
C GLY A 709 12.93 -5.00 13.44
N ILE A 710 11.88 -5.80 13.66
CA ILE A 710 11.65 -7.01 12.84
C ILE A 710 10.16 -7.29 12.59
N SER A 711 9.84 -7.35 11.30
CA SER A 711 8.52 -7.72 10.84
C SER A 711 8.42 -9.20 10.51
N ILE A 712 7.19 -9.71 10.47
CA ILE A 712 6.85 -11.07 10.04
C ILE A 712 5.59 -11.02 9.16
N TYR A 713 5.46 -11.96 8.23
CA TYR A 713 4.24 -12.07 7.44
C TYR A 713 3.05 -12.52 8.31
N LEU A 714 2.06 -11.65 8.43
CA LEU A 714 0.83 -11.86 9.18
C LEU A 714 -0.37 -11.28 8.43
N THR A 715 -0.96 -12.12 7.60
CA THR A 715 -2.12 -11.78 6.77
C THR A 715 -3.46 -11.94 7.50
N PRO A 716 -4.53 -11.24 7.10
CA PRO A 716 -5.90 -11.63 7.43
C PRO A 716 -6.18 -13.10 7.05
N PHE A 717 -7.13 -13.76 7.71
CA PHE A 717 -7.37 -15.21 7.55
C PHE A 717 -7.65 -15.69 6.12
N GLU A 718 -8.05 -14.79 5.22
CA GLU A 718 -8.46 -15.13 3.85
C GLU A 718 -7.39 -14.87 2.78
N ASP A 719 -6.32 -14.14 3.10
CA ASP A 719 -5.36 -13.62 2.13
C ASP A 719 -3.98 -14.32 2.18
N TYR A 720 -3.96 -15.57 2.67
CA TYR A 720 -2.75 -16.38 2.70
C TYR A 720 -2.21 -16.68 1.30
N LEU A 721 -0.98 -16.23 1.03
CA LEU A 721 -0.32 -16.48 -0.24
C LEU A 721 0.38 -17.84 -0.28
N LEU A 722 -0.05 -18.71 -1.22
CA LEU A 722 0.53 -20.05 -1.39
C LEU A 722 2.06 -20.04 -1.64
N GLY A 723 2.58 -19.00 -2.29
CA GLY A 723 4.02 -18.83 -2.53
C GLY A 723 4.84 -18.74 -1.25
N TYR A 724 4.24 -18.33 -0.13
CA TYR A 724 4.91 -18.30 1.18
C TYR A 724 5.47 -19.66 1.59
N LYS A 725 4.82 -20.76 1.21
CA LYS A 725 5.27 -22.14 1.48
C LYS A 725 6.60 -22.50 0.82
N ASN A 726 7.08 -21.69 -0.12
CA ASN A 726 8.34 -21.94 -0.79
C ASN A 726 9.56 -21.40 0.00
N LEU A 727 9.35 -20.54 1.00
CA LEU A 727 10.41 -20.01 1.85
C LEU A 727 10.87 -21.05 2.88
N ASP A 728 12.17 -21.09 3.17
CA ASP A 728 12.73 -22.10 4.08
C ASP A 728 12.20 -21.99 5.51
N PHE A 729 11.95 -20.76 6.00
CA PHE A 729 11.28 -20.52 7.28
C PHE A 729 9.90 -21.19 7.32
N SER A 730 9.09 -20.95 6.28
CA SER A 730 7.72 -21.46 6.16
C SER A 730 7.63 -22.97 5.98
N LYS A 731 8.64 -23.59 5.33
CA LYS A 731 8.74 -25.05 5.20
C LYS A 731 9.09 -25.75 6.51
N LYS A 732 9.93 -25.10 7.33
CA LYS A 732 10.49 -25.72 8.55
C LYS A 732 9.61 -25.53 9.78
N PHE A 733 8.87 -24.42 9.85
CA PHE A 733 8.16 -24.01 11.05
C PHE A 733 6.64 -23.87 10.83
N ALA A 734 5.88 -24.05 11.90
CA ALA A 734 4.42 -24.07 11.90
C ALA A 734 3.77 -22.68 11.73
N TRP A 735 4.55 -21.60 11.57
CA TRP A 735 4.00 -20.25 11.38
C TRP A 735 3.07 -20.19 10.18
N SER A 736 3.45 -20.82 9.07
CA SER A 736 2.64 -20.89 7.86
C SER A 736 1.31 -21.62 8.08
N SER A 737 1.33 -22.68 8.88
CA SER A 737 0.13 -23.39 9.34
C SER A 737 -0.73 -22.53 10.25
N PHE A 738 -0.13 -21.76 11.16
CA PHE A 738 -0.84 -20.87 12.07
C PHE A 738 -1.56 -19.75 11.31
N ILE A 739 -0.88 -19.06 10.40
CA ILE A 739 -1.47 -17.95 9.65
C ILE A 739 -2.52 -18.38 8.62
N SER A 740 -2.52 -19.66 8.22
CA SER A 740 -3.56 -20.24 7.36
C SER A 740 -4.62 -21.03 8.14
N HIS A 741 -4.52 -21.09 9.47
CA HIS A 741 -5.47 -21.82 10.30
C HIS A 741 -6.80 -21.08 10.36
N LYS A 742 -7.86 -21.71 9.86
CA LYS A 742 -9.24 -21.21 9.99
C LYS A 742 -9.93 -21.94 11.14
N PRO A 743 -10.55 -21.25 12.10
CA PRO A 743 -11.32 -21.89 13.15
C PRO A 743 -12.60 -22.52 12.60
N VAL A 744 -13.13 -23.49 13.33
CA VAL A 744 -14.40 -24.12 13.00
C VAL A 744 -15.51 -23.47 13.81
N PHE A 745 -16.50 -22.90 13.13
CA PHE A 745 -17.66 -22.33 13.82
C PHE A 745 -18.50 -23.43 14.50
N LYS A 746 -18.76 -23.26 15.81
CA LYS A 746 -19.61 -24.14 16.61
C LYS A 746 -20.82 -23.37 17.12
N SER A 747 -21.99 -24.00 16.99
CA SER A 747 -23.25 -23.46 17.50
C SER A 747 -23.48 -23.91 18.94
N ALA A 748 -23.58 -22.97 19.89
CA ALA A 748 -23.91 -23.24 21.29
C ALA A 748 -25.26 -22.62 21.70
N ALA A 749 -25.73 -21.61 20.97
CA ALA A 749 -26.97 -20.89 21.23
C ALA A 749 -28.03 -21.14 20.14
N LYS A 750 -29.20 -20.55 20.36
CA LYS A 750 -30.30 -20.54 19.36
C LYS A 750 -30.40 -19.21 18.61
N VAL A 751 -29.61 -18.22 18.96
CA VAL A 751 -29.53 -16.94 18.24
C VAL A 751 -28.15 -16.85 17.60
N LEU A 752 -28.11 -16.58 16.30
CA LEU A 752 -26.87 -16.28 15.56
C LEU A 752 -26.81 -14.79 15.30
N VAL A 753 -25.66 -14.15 15.55
CA VAL A 753 -25.38 -12.77 15.14
C VAL A 753 -24.31 -12.78 14.06
N VAL A 754 -24.60 -12.17 12.92
CA VAL A 754 -23.71 -12.06 11.76
C VAL A 754 -23.51 -10.58 11.41
N PRO A 755 -22.41 -9.94 11.85
CA PRO A 755 -21.95 -8.73 11.21
C PRO A 755 -21.55 -9.00 9.78
N ASP A 756 -21.97 -8.10 8.91
CA ASP A 756 -21.54 -8.07 7.52
C ASP A 756 -21.31 -6.60 7.16
N THR A 757 -20.24 -6.00 7.67
CA THR A 757 -19.95 -4.57 7.45
C THR A 757 -18.90 -4.35 6.37
N GLY A 758 -18.47 -5.43 5.70
CA GLY A 758 -17.40 -5.44 4.71
C GLY A 758 -15.98 -5.26 5.28
N TYR A 759 -15.83 -5.03 6.59
CA TYR A 759 -14.54 -4.84 7.25
C TYR A 759 -14.52 -5.46 8.65
N ALA A 760 -13.55 -6.33 8.92
CA ALA A 760 -13.34 -6.99 10.21
C ALA A 760 -13.32 -6.04 11.42
N SER A 761 -12.71 -4.86 11.25
CA SER A 761 -12.63 -3.82 12.28
C SER A 761 -14.00 -3.24 12.61
N SER A 762 -14.82 -2.98 11.60
CA SER A 762 -16.19 -2.48 11.74
C SER A 762 -17.10 -3.55 12.34
N ASP A 763 -16.97 -4.81 11.93
CA ASP A 763 -17.72 -5.94 12.48
C ASP A 763 -17.55 -6.01 14.01
N LEU A 764 -16.32 -5.87 14.50
CA LEU A 764 -16.01 -5.81 15.93
C LEU A 764 -16.53 -4.54 16.61
N ILE A 765 -16.40 -3.38 15.97
CA ILE A 765 -16.84 -2.09 16.55
C ILE A 765 -18.34 -2.10 16.81
N TYR A 766 -19.13 -2.65 15.89
CA TYR A 766 -20.59 -2.64 15.99
C TYR A 766 -21.16 -3.83 16.76
N SER A 767 -20.48 -4.98 16.77
CA SER A 767 -20.97 -6.18 17.49
C SER A 767 -21.14 -5.95 18.99
N LYS A 768 -20.38 -5.02 19.60
CA LYS A 768 -20.54 -4.64 21.01
C LYS A 768 -21.96 -4.14 21.36
N PHE A 769 -22.65 -3.47 20.43
CA PHE A 769 -24.01 -2.96 20.67
C PHE A 769 -25.03 -4.10 20.72
N TYR A 770 -24.84 -5.10 19.87
CA TYR A 770 -25.63 -6.34 19.88
C TYR A 770 -25.32 -7.15 21.14
N HIS A 771 -24.05 -7.34 21.48
CA HIS A 771 -23.62 -8.02 22.71
C HIS A 771 -24.27 -7.40 23.95
N HIS A 772 -24.14 -6.07 24.13
CA HIS A 772 -24.74 -5.39 25.28
C HIS A 772 -26.27 -5.53 25.33
N ALA A 773 -26.94 -5.39 24.20
CA ALA A 773 -28.40 -5.49 24.15
C ALA A 773 -28.90 -6.92 24.43
N LEU A 774 -28.25 -7.93 23.86
CA LEU A 774 -28.59 -9.35 24.05
C LEU A 774 -28.28 -9.80 25.48
N ALA A 775 -27.15 -9.38 26.05
CA ALA A 775 -26.79 -9.67 27.44
C ALA A 775 -27.79 -9.02 28.43
N GLN A 776 -28.18 -7.77 28.21
CA GLN A 776 -29.22 -7.11 29.02
C GLN A 776 -30.60 -7.75 28.87
N ALA A 777 -30.87 -8.39 27.74
CA ALA A 777 -32.11 -9.10 27.46
C ALA A 777 -32.11 -10.55 27.96
N ASP A 778 -31.00 -11.04 28.54
CA ASP A 778 -30.80 -12.43 28.97
C ASP A 778 -30.98 -13.43 27.81
N ILE A 779 -30.35 -13.12 26.67
CA ILE A 779 -30.41 -13.94 25.45
C ILE A 779 -29.00 -14.43 25.10
N ASP A 780 -28.80 -15.74 25.22
CA ASP A 780 -27.61 -16.41 24.70
C ASP A 780 -27.57 -16.34 23.17
N TYR A 781 -26.39 -16.09 22.62
CA TYR A 781 -26.17 -15.98 21.19
C TYR A 781 -24.77 -16.46 20.79
N ASP A 782 -24.67 -16.93 19.56
CA ASP A 782 -23.39 -17.20 18.89
C ASP A 782 -23.06 -16.02 17.96
N LEU A 783 -21.78 -15.64 17.88
CA LEU A 783 -21.30 -14.57 17.00
C LEU A 783 -20.47 -15.18 15.86
N TYR A 784 -20.95 -15.02 14.63
CA TYR A 784 -20.21 -15.42 13.43
C TYR A 784 -19.51 -14.20 12.84
N LEU A 785 -18.20 -14.10 13.03
CA LEU A 785 -17.39 -13.05 12.42
C LEU A 785 -16.87 -13.55 11.06
N PRO A 786 -17.31 -12.99 9.91
CA PRO A 786 -16.80 -13.42 8.60
C PRO A 786 -15.28 -13.29 8.50
N ALA A 787 -14.71 -12.26 9.13
CA ALA A 787 -13.27 -12.09 9.23
C ALA A 787 -12.52 -13.27 9.90
N ILE A 788 -13.20 -14.08 10.71
CA ILE A 788 -12.64 -15.25 11.39
C ILE A 788 -12.96 -16.53 10.62
N TYR A 789 -14.25 -16.73 10.30
CA TYR A 789 -14.77 -18.01 9.81
C TYR A 789 -14.90 -18.06 8.28
N GLY A 790 -14.69 -16.93 7.60
CA GLY A 790 -14.93 -16.72 6.18
C GLY A 790 -16.38 -16.38 5.85
N GLU A 791 -16.69 -16.22 4.56
CA GLU A 791 -18.06 -16.04 4.06
C GLU A 791 -19.00 -17.10 4.66
N LEU A 792 -20.20 -16.71 5.08
CA LEU A 792 -21.11 -17.60 5.80
C LEU A 792 -21.60 -18.75 4.91
N GLU A 793 -21.46 -19.99 5.37
CA GLU A 793 -21.96 -21.18 4.68
C GLU A 793 -23.43 -21.50 5.03
N GLU A 794 -24.17 -22.08 4.07
CA GLU A 794 -25.58 -22.46 4.26
C GLU A 794 -25.75 -23.49 5.39
N GLU A 795 -24.78 -24.39 5.56
CA GLU A 795 -24.73 -25.37 6.64
C GLU A 795 -24.68 -24.75 8.03
N VAL A 796 -24.16 -23.52 8.16
CA VAL A 796 -24.17 -22.79 9.43
C VAL A 796 -25.56 -22.26 9.71
N LEU A 797 -26.21 -21.61 8.74
CA LEU A 797 -27.59 -21.10 8.86
C LEU A 797 -28.58 -22.21 9.21
N ASP A 798 -28.39 -23.39 8.63
CA ASP A 798 -29.23 -24.57 8.87
C ASP A 798 -29.29 -25.00 10.34
N ARG A 799 -28.22 -24.79 11.11
CA ARG A 799 -28.19 -25.07 12.56
C ARG A 799 -29.11 -24.16 13.38
N TYR A 800 -29.51 -23.02 12.81
CA TYR A 800 -30.37 -22.01 13.44
C TYR A 800 -31.80 -21.99 12.90
N LYS A 801 -32.22 -22.98 12.11
CA LYS A 801 -33.62 -23.13 11.65
C LYS A 801 -34.64 -23.16 12.79
N ASP A 802 -34.24 -23.71 13.95
CA ASP A 802 -35.06 -23.75 15.16
C ASP A 802 -34.97 -22.48 16.03
N GLY A 803 -34.12 -21.53 15.66
CA GLY A 803 -33.73 -20.35 16.42
C GLY A 803 -34.06 -19.04 15.71
N ALA A 804 -33.12 -18.09 15.72
CA ALA A 804 -33.20 -16.84 14.97
C ALA A 804 -31.80 -16.38 14.50
N VAL A 805 -31.73 -15.75 13.33
CA VAL A 805 -30.50 -15.14 12.79
C VAL A 805 -30.65 -13.63 12.80
N ILE A 806 -29.70 -12.92 13.39
CA ILE A 806 -29.55 -11.47 13.33
C ILE A 806 -28.45 -11.16 12.33
N TRP A 807 -28.78 -10.47 11.25
CA TRP A 807 -27.83 -10.00 10.22
C TRP A 807 -27.79 -8.48 10.21
N TYR A 808 -26.61 -7.88 10.13
CA TYR A 808 -26.52 -6.42 10.02
C TYR A 808 -25.35 -5.91 9.19
N THR A 809 -25.60 -4.82 8.45
CA THR A 809 -24.61 -4.22 7.53
C THR A 809 -24.00 -2.88 7.99
N ALA A 810 -24.43 -2.41 9.16
CA ALA A 810 -24.09 -1.09 9.69
C ALA A 810 -24.36 0.04 8.68
N LYS A 811 -23.31 0.70 8.14
CA LYS A 811 -23.39 1.85 7.22
C LYS A 811 -23.07 1.51 5.75
N ASN A 812 -22.50 0.34 5.48
CA ASN A 812 -21.94 0.03 4.17
C ASN A 812 -22.96 -0.64 3.24
N ALA A 813 -23.08 -0.10 2.04
CA ALA A 813 -24.14 -0.43 1.08
C ALA A 813 -23.87 -1.74 0.30
N ASN A 814 -22.63 -2.24 0.31
CA ASN A 814 -22.12 -3.32 -0.55
C ASN A 814 -21.89 -4.66 0.18
N CYS A 815 -22.48 -4.83 1.36
CA CYS A 815 -22.07 -5.88 2.27
C CYS A 815 -22.62 -7.27 1.91
N ILE A 816 -23.90 -7.36 1.53
CA ILE A 816 -24.51 -8.66 1.22
C ILE A 816 -24.07 -9.11 -0.18
N SER A 817 -23.27 -10.16 -0.26
CA SER A 817 -22.84 -10.75 -1.52
C SER A 817 -24.03 -11.36 -2.29
N LYS A 818 -23.88 -11.58 -3.62
CA LYS A 818 -24.92 -12.30 -4.39
C LYS A 818 -25.08 -13.75 -3.96
N TYR A 819 -24.01 -14.35 -3.45
CA TYR A 819 -24.06 -15.68 -2.86
C TYR A 819 -24.85 -15.63 -1.55
N GLU A 820 -24.56 -14.66 -0.67
CA GLU A 820 -25.28 -14.46 0.59
C GLU A 820 -26.78 -14.17 0.38
N GLU A 821 -27.15 -13.31 -0.58
CA GLU A 821 -28.57 -13.13 -0.96
C GLU A 821 -29.25 -14.47 -1.26
N SER A 822 -28.54 -15.37 -1.94
CA SER A 822 -29.08 -16.66 -2.35
C SER A 822 -29.28 -17.62 -1.18
N ILE A 823 -28.32 -17.69 -0.25
CA ILE A 823 -28.41 -18.58 0.92
C ILE A 823 -29.42 -18.04 1.93
N LEU A 824 -29.47 -16.72 2.11
CA LEU A 824 -30.44 -16.07 2.99
C LEU A 824 -31.86 -16.24 2.46
N GLN A 825 -32.07 -16.11 1.14
CA GLN A 825 -33.36 -16.39 0.53
C GLN A 825 -33.79 -17.85 0.75
N ARG A 826 -32.89 -18.82 0.54
CA ARG A 826 -33.20 -20.25 0.79
C ARG A 826 -33.50 -20.53 2.26
N PHE A 827 -32.75 -19.91 3.17
CA PHE A 827 -33.01 -20.00 4.60
C PHE A 827 -34.43 -19.50 4.95
N ILE A 828 -34.83 -18.34 4.40
CA ILE A 828 -36.18 -17.78 4.57
C ILE A 828 -37.25 -18.72 3.99
N ASP A 829 -37.04 -19.24 2.77
CA ASP A 829 -37.98 -20.14 2.10
C ASP A 829 -38.13 -21.47 2.84
N ALA A 830 -37.09 -21.94 3.53
CA ALA A 830 -37.11 -23.11 4.41
C ALA A 830 -37.79 -22.84 5.77
N GLY A 831 -38.36 -21.66 5.99
CA GLY A 831 -39.02 -21.29 7.25
C GLY A 831 -38.09 -20.71 8.31
N GLY A 832 -36.84 -20.42 7.95
CA GLY A 832 -35.87 -19.72 8.78
C GLY A 832 -36.39 -18.38 9.28
N ARG A 833 -35.84 -17.95 10.42
CA ARG A 833 -36.28 -16.77 11.17
C ARG A 833 -35.17 -15.76 11.25
N MET A 834 -35.43 -14.53 10.82
CA MET A 834 -34.36 -13.57 10.58
C MET A 834 -34.75 -12.16 11.00
N PHE A 835 -33.83 -11.49 11.70
CA PHE A 835 -33.81 -10.06 11.86
C PHE A 835 -32.67 -9.49 11.04
N ILE A 836 -32.98 -8.69 10.02
CA ILE A 836 -31.99 -8.03 9.19
C ILE A 836 -32.13 -6.52 9.30
N ASN A 837 -31.01 -5.83 9.48
CA ASN A 837 -31.04 -4.38 9.64
C ASN A 837 -29.78 -3.71 9.11
N GLY A 838 -29.88 -2.43 8.84
CA GLY A 838 -28.76 -1.64 8.31
C GLY A 838 -29.27 -0.55 7.38
N GLN A 839 -28.37 0.37 7.05
CA GLN A 839 -28.65 1.38 6.02
C GLN A 839 -28.13 0.93 4.67
N ASN A 840 -28.75 1.44 3.61
CA ASN A 840 -28.29 1.32 2.23
C ASN A 840 -28.32 -0.09 1.63
N ILE A 841 -28.92 -1.09 2.31
CA ILE A 841 -29.09 -2.45 1.75
C ILE A 841 -29.88 -2.35 0.42
N GLU A 842 -30.91 -1.51 0.39
CA GLU A 842 -31.73 -1.25 -0.79
C GLU A 842 -30.97 -0.61 -1.97
N GLN A 843 -29.86 0.09 -1.73
CA GLN A 843 -29.12 0.76 -2.80
C GLN A 843 -28.48 -0.23 -3.77
N HIS A 844 -28.15 -1.43 -3.29
CA HIS A 844 -27.52 -2.50 -4.08
C HIS A 844 -28.45 -3.69 -4.31
N HIS A 845 -29.44 -3.86 -3.42
CA HIS A 845 -30.30 -5.05 -3.38
C HIS A 845 -31.78 -4.73 -3.58
N GLY A 846 -32.20 -3.46 -3.67
CA GLY A 846 -33.61 -3.05 -3.60
C GLY A 846 -34.54 -3.61 -4.68
N LEU A 847 -33.99 -4.13 -5.78
CA LEU A 847 -34.74 -4.80 -6.86
C LEU A 847 -34.57 -6.32 -6.88
N SER A 848 -33.84 -6.90 -5.91
CA SER A 848 -33.62 -8.34 -5.85
C SER A 848 -34.88 -9.06 -5.35
N LYS A 849 -35.00 -10.34 -5.71
CA LYS A 849 -36.05 -11.23 -5.17
C LYS A 849 -35.93 -11.36 -3.66
N PHE A 850 -34.70 -11.36 -3.15
CA PHE A 850 -34.43 -11.36 -1.72
C PHE A 850 -35.06 -10.14 -1.03
N PHE A 851 -34.83 -8.94 -1.56
CA PHE A 851 -35.33 -7.72 -0.95
C PHE A 851 -36.86 -7.59 -1.06
N THR A 852 -37.41 -7.79 -2.25
CA THR A 852 -38.85 -7.58 -2.50
C THR A 852 -39.71 -8.75 -2.03
N GLY A 853 -39.24 -9.99 -2.18
CA GLY A 853 -39.98 -11.21 -1.83
C GLY A 853 -39.62 -11.75 -0.44
N GLY A 854 -38.33 -11.85 -0.14
CA GLY A 854 -37.82 -12.33 1.15
C GLY A 854 -38.09 -11.33 2.29
N LEU A 855 -37.57 -10.10 2.16
CA LEU A 855 -37.77 -9.06 3.17
C LEU A 855 -39.16 -8.42 3.12
N GLY A 856 -39.83 -8.49 1.97
CA GLY A 856 -41.17 -7.93 1.76
C GLY A 856 -41.17 -6.40 1.70
N ALA A 857 -40.05 -5.78 1.28
CA ALA A 857 -39.89 -4.33 1.24
C ALA A 857 -39.69 -3.82 -0.19
N LEU A 858 -40.19 -2.61 -0.45
CA LEU A 858 -39.91 -1.83 -1.66
C LEU A 858 -39.41 -0.45 -1.25
N TYR A 859 -38.17 -0.10 -1.61
CA TYR A 859 -37.63 1.21 -1.28
C TYR A 859 -38.34 2.34 -2.04
N ILE A 860 -38.58 3.44 -1.33
CA ILE A 860 -39.18 4.66 -1.89
C ILE A 860 -38.13 5.77 -1.97
N GLN A 861 -37.63 6.20 -0.81
CA GLN A 861 -36.73 7.33 -0.64
C GLN A 861 -36.12 7.34 0.76
N ASP A 862 -35.16 8.22 1.00
CA ASP A 862 -34.62 8.45 2.33
C ASP A 862 -35.57 9.33 3.17
N SER A 863 -35.61 9.06 4.47
CA SER A 863 -36.37 9.84 5.46
C SER A 863 -35.56 11.01 5.98
N GLY A 864 -36.22 12.16 6.14
CA GLY A 864 -35.68 13.29 6.89
C GLY A 864 -35.82 13.15 8.41
N SER A 865 -36.55 12.13 8.89
CA SER A 865 -36.78 11.89 10.31
C SER A 865 -35.85 10.83 10.87
N ARG A 866 -35.47 11.00 12.14
CA ARG A 866 -34.69 10.05 12.94
C ARG A 866 -35.47 9.53 14.15
N LYS A 867 -36.78 9.77 14.18
CA LYS A 867 -37.68 9.30 15.23
C LYS A 867 -38.47 8.12 14.70
N ILE A 868 -38.35 6.98 15.36
CA ILE A 868 -38.99 5.72 15.00
C ILE A 868 -40.09 5.42 16.01
N LYS A 869 -41.18 4.82 15.54
CA LYS A 869 -42.28 4.32 16.36
C LYS A 869 -42.52 2.85 16.04
N GLY A 870 -42.69 2.03 17.08
CA GLY A 870 -43.10 0.64 16.91
C GLY A 870 -44.53 0.51 16.35
N ALA A 871 -44.75 -0.47 15.47
CA ALA A 871 -46.05 -0.74 14.85
C ALA A 871 -46.39 -2.25 14.92
N GLY A 872 -47.69 -2.59 14.92
CA GLY A 872 -48.14 -3.97 15.02
C GLY A 872 -47.65 -4.65 16.30
N CYS A 873 -46.90 -5.76 16.18
CA CYS A 873 -46.33 -6.48 17.33
C CYS A 873 -45.28 -5.67 18.12
N PHE A 874 -44.83 -4.54 17.59
CA PHE A 874 -43.82 -3.67 18.23
C PHE A 874 -44.39 -2.39 18.87
N GLU A 875 -45.72 -2.18 18.88
CA GLU A 875 -46.33 -0.96 19.44
C GLU A 875 -45.91 -0.68 20.89
N GLY A 876 -45.68 -1.74 21.69
CA GLY A 876 -45.24 -1.63 23.08
C GLY A 876 -43.83 -1.02 23.28
N LEU A 877 -43.05 -0.86 22.20
CA LEU A 877 -41.74 -0.18 22.28
C LEU A 877 -41.88 1.34 22.39
N GLY A 878 -43.00 1.90 21.93
CA GLY A 878 -43.23 3.35 21.88
C GLY A 878 -42.39 4.04 20.80
N GLU A 879 -42.12 5.33 21.01
CA GLU A 879 -41.28 6.15 20.15
C GLU A 879 -39.83 6.19 20.68
N PHE A 880 -38.86 6.17 19.77
CA PHE A 880 -37.43 6.26 20.09
C PHE A 880 -36.63 6.92 18.98
N GLU A 881 -35.41 7.37 19.30
CA GLU A 881 -34.53 8.05 18.35
C GLU A 881 -33.41 7.12 17.83
N ILE A 882 -33.05 7.33 16.56
CA ILE A 882 -31.87 6.73 15.92
C ILE A 882 -30.83 7.82 15.64
N GLY A 883 -29.60 7.61 16.12
CA GLY A 883 -28.56 8.64 16.19
C GLY A 883 -28.72 9.54 17.42
N GLY A 884 -27.59 9.99 17.96
CA GLY A 884 -27.47 10.64 19.26
C GLY A 884 -27.33 9.65 20.42
N GLY A 885 -27.16 10.20 21.62
CA GLY A 885 -27.07 9.44 22.87
C GLY A 885 -25.93 8.42 22.88
N GLU A 886 -26.24 7.22 23.34
CA GLU A 886 -25.34 6.06 23.42
C GLU A 886 -25.38 5.20 22.14
N GLY A 887 -26.03 5.66 21.07
CA GLY A 887 -26.06 4.97 19.78
C GLY A 887 -24.73 5.09 19.05
N ALA A 888 -24.52 4.24 18.04
CA ALA A 888 -23.30 4.22 17.23
C ALA A 888 -23.12 5.46 16.33
N ASN A 889 -24.13 6.34 16.24
CA ASN A 889 -24.09 7.58 15.46
C ASN A 889 -23.69 7.39 13.98
N ASN A 890 -24.00 6.23 13.42
CA ASN A 890 -23.64 5.84 12.06
C ASN A 890 -24.79 5.98 11.04
N VAL A 891 -25.94 6.51 11.48
CA VAL A 891 -27.10 6.81 10.62
C VAL A 891 -26.86 8.10 9.85
N SER A 892 -26.84 7.99 8.52
CA SER A 892 -26.78 9.14 7.62
C SER A 892 -28.14 9.36 6.97
N ASP A 893 -28.65 8.34 6.28
CA ASP A 893 -29.84 8.42 5.42
C ASP A 893 -30.74 7.20 5.69
N PRO A 894 -31.63 7.24 6.70
CA PRO A 894 -32.50 6.11 7.01
C PRO A 894 -33.63 6.00 5.97
N SER A 895 -34.01 4.79 5.59
CA SER A 895 -34.84 4.57 4.39
C SER A 895 -36.34 4.39 4.67
N ILE A 896 -37.18 4.91 3.77
CA ILE A 896 -38.65 4.73 3.74
C ILE A 896 -39.02 3.62 2.75
N PHE A 897 -39.93 2.75 3.17
CA PHE A 897 -40.39 1.61 2.39
C PHE A 897 -41.90 1.60 2.14
N ASN A 898 -42.28 0.85 1.10
CA ASN A 898 -43.60 0.26 0.92
C ASN A 898 -43.55 -1.25 1.23
N LEU A 899 -44.72 -1.81 1.53
CA LEU A 899 -44.88 -3.26 1.69
C LEU A 899 -44.88 -3.94 0.31
N SER A 900 -44.18 -5.06 0.21
CA SER A 900 -44.15 -5.93 -0.96
C SER A 900 -44.66 -7.32 -0.59
N GLY A 901 -45.77 -7.72 -1.21
CA GLY A 901 -46.45 -9.00 -0.97
C GLY A 901 -47.50 -8.93 0.14
N GLU A 902 -48.46 -9.86 0.10
CA GLU A 902 -49.65 -9.86 0.98
C GLU A 902 -49.34 -10.19 2.45
N ALA A 903 -48.22 -10.87 2.71
CA ALA A 903 -47.80 -11.25 4.06
C ALA A 903 -47.00 -10.14 4.77
N ALA A 904 -46.57 -9.10 4.05
CA ALA A 904 -45.78 -8.01 4.60
C ALA A 904 -46.66 -7.05 5.41
N LYS A 905 -46.17 -6.64 6.58
CA LYS A 905 -46.83 -5.71 7.51
C LYS A 905 -45.83 -4.69 8.04
N LYS A 906 -46.33 -3.53 8.48
CA LYS A 906 -45.49 -2.52 9.15
C LYS A 906 -44.98 -3.07 10.49
N ALA A 907 -43.67 -2.99 10.71
CA ALA A 907 -43.04 -3.28 12.01
C ALA A 907 -42.63 -1.99 12.71
N PHE A 908 -42.17 -1.00 11.94
CA PHE A 908 -41.75 0.31 12.44
C PHE A 908 -42.16 1.40 11.46
N THR A 909 -42.54 2.57 11.98
CA THR A 909 -42.81 3.78 11.18
C THR A 909 -41.96 4.95 11.67
N TYR A 910 -41.87 6.01 10.86
CA TYR A 910 -41.36 7.28 11.36
C TYR A 910 -42.40 7.96 12.24
N ALA A 911 -42.00 8.43 13.42
CA ALA A 911 -42.91 9.03 14.37
C ALA A 911 -43.59 10.27 13.77
N GLY A 912 -44.91 10.35 13.94
CA GLY A 912 -45.74 11.41 13.35
C GLY A 912 -46.09 11.21 11.87
N THR A 913 -45.68 10.11 11.23
CA THR A 913 -46.04 9.78 9.84
C THR A 913 -46.50 8.32 9.68
N GLU A 914 -47.03 7.98 8.51
CA GLU A 914 -47.37 6.60 8.11
C GLU A 914 -46.22 5.90 7.36
N ASP A 915 -45.11 6.61 7.17
CA ASP A 915 -43.95 6.15 6.41
C ASP A 915 -43.28 4.98 7.14
N ILE A 916 -43.00 3.91 6.39
CA ILE A 916 -42.53 2.65 6.96
C ILE A 916 -41.00 2.70 7.09
N ALA A 917 -40.50 2.52 8.30
CA ALA A 917 -39.07 2.41 8.61
C ALA A 917 -38.60 0.95 8.70
N GLY A 918 -39.53 0.01 8.91
CA GLY A 918 -39.24 -1.41 8.96
C GLY A 918 -40.47 -2.27 8.68
N VAL A 919 -40.23 -3.44 8.10
CA VAL A 919 -41.23 -4.37 7.59
C VAL A 919 -41.10 -5.71 8.31
N LYS A 920 -42.24 -6.33 8.64
CA LYS A 920 -42.32 -7.73 9.01
C LYS A 920 -42.94 -8.52 7.86
N ASN A 921 -42.24 -9.52 7.35
CA ASN A 921 -42.74 -10.44 6.32
C ASN A 921 -42.60 -11.89 6.81
N LYS A 922 -43.72 -12.53 7.17
CA LYS A 922 -43.74 -13.87 7.78
C LYS A 922 -42.80 -13.95 9.01
N ASN A 923 -41.70 -14.70 8.88
CA ASN A 923 -40.68 -14.96 9.90
C ASN A 923 -39.45 -14.05 9.76
N VAL A 924 -39.57 -12.95 8.99
CA VAL A 924 -38.48 -12.01 8.74
C VAL A 924 -38.89 -10.62 9.23
N ILE A 925 -38.00 -9.95 9.94
CA ILE A 925 -38.13 -8.54 10.31
C ILE A 925 -36.96 -7.81 9.66
N PHE A 926 -37.27 -6.79 8.86
CA PHE A 926 -36.30 -5.93 8.20
C PHE A 926 -36.44 -4.48 8.67
N CYS A 927 -35.34 -3.84 9.03
CA CYS A 927 -35.28 -2.40 9.33
C CYS A 927 -34.28 -1.70 8.39
N GLY A 928 -34.68 -0.62 7.71
CA GLY A 928 -33.76 0.21 6.91
C GLY A 928 -32.98 1.24 7.72
N PHE A 929 -32.86 1.00 9.03
CA PHE A 929 -31.99 1.73 9.93
C PHE A 929 -31.19 0.71 10.73
N SER A 930 -29.97 1.07 11.10
CA SER A 930 -29.08 0.17 11.82
C SER A 930 -29.47 0.10 13.30
N PHE A 931 -29.59 -1.09 13.86
CA PHE A 931 -30.03 -1.32 15.25
C PHE A 931 -29.07 -0.67 16.26
N GLU A 932 -27.76 -0.72 16.00
CA GLU A 932 -26.74 -0.09 16.85
C GLU A 932 -26.88 1.43 16.93
N SER A 933 -27.63 2.06 16.02
CA SER A 933 -27.88 3.50 16.02
C SER A 933 -28.97 3.96 17.00
N VAL A 934 -29.80 3.03 17.50
CA VAL A 934 -30.85 3.35 18.48
C VAL A 934 -30.21 4.00 19.70
N ALA A 935 -30.65 5.20 20.08
CA ALA A 935 -29.89 6.10 20.95
C ALA A 935 -29.73 5.62 22.41
N SER A 936 -30.65 4.80 22.92
CA SER A 936 -30.64 4.31 24.31
C SER A 936 -30.32 2.82 24.40
N ALA A 937 -29.40 2.43 25.30
CA ALA A 937 -29.13 1.03 25.59
C ALA A 937 -30.38 0.26 26.06
N GLU A 938 -31.21 0.89 26.91
CA GLU A 938 -32.45 0.30 27.39
C GLU A 938 -33.42 0.02 26.24
N THR A 939 -33.57 0.97 25.32
CA THR A 939 -34.43 0.78 24.15
C THR A 939 -33.88 -0.30 23.22
N ARG A 940 -32.55 -0.37 23.02
CA ARG A 940 -31.92 -1.46 22.25
C ARG A 940 -32.23 -2.83 22.86
N SER A 941 -32.07 -2.97 24.17
CA SER A 941 -32.39 -4.20 24.91
C SER A 941 -33.87 -4.59 24.76
N ARG A 942 -34.81 -3.65 25.00
CA ARG A 942 -36.24 -3.91 24.81
C ARG A 942 -36.59 -4.28 23.36
N MET A 943 -36.00 -3.59 22.39
CA MET A 943 -36.23 -3.83 20.97
C MET A 943 -35.72 -5.20 20.55
N ILE A 944 -34.46 -5.56 20.84
CA ILE A 944 -33.92 -6.87 20.45
C ILE A 944 -34.68 -8.00 21.12
N LYS A 945 -35.09 -7.81 22.38
CA LYS A 945 -35.93 -8.76 23.09
C LYS A 945 -37.28 -8.97 22.39
N ALA A 946 -37.98 -7.89 22.06
CA ALA A 946 -39.25 -7.98 21.34
C ALA A 946 -39.10 -8.65 19.97
N VAL A 947 -38.03 -8.33 19.25
CA VAL A 947 -37.72 -8.94 17.94
C VAL A 947 -37.51 -10.45 18.07
N ILE A 948 -36.70 -10.89 19.04
CA ILE A 948 -36.45 -12.32 19.26
C ILE A 948 -37.71 -13.03 19.75
N ASP A 949 -38.49 -12.44 20.65
CA ASP A 949 -39.75 -13.03 21.12
C ASP A 949 -40.77 -13.21 19.97
N GLU A 950 -40.85 -12.25 19.04
CA GLU A 950 -41.71 -12.34 17.85
C GLU A 950 -41.20 -13.39 16.84
N LEU A 951 -39.88 -13.55 16.74
CA LEU A 951 -39.29 -14.54 15.84
C LEU A 951 -39.34 -15.96 16.41
N ARG A 952 -39.47 -16.18 17.72
CA ARG A 952 -39.53 -17.55 18.29
C ARG A 952 -40.83 -18.28 17.91
N PRO A 953 -40.82 -19.62 17.78
CA PRO A 953 -42.01 -20.37 17.40
C PRO A 953 -43.06 -20.31 18.52
N ALA A 954 -44.33 -20.20 18.15
CA ALA A 954 -45.43 -20.37 19.09
C ALA A 954 -45.37 -21.79 19.71
N GLY A 955 -45.16 -21.88 21.03
CA GLY A 955 -45.08 -23.13 21.77
C GLY A 955 -43.73 -23.44 22.42
N SER A 956 -42.69 -22.62 22.24
CA SER A 956 -41.50 -22.70 23.10
C SER A 956 -41.84 -22.11 24.48
N VAL A 957 -42.39 -22.95 25.35
CA VAL A 957 -42.68 -22.63 26.75
C VAL A 957 -41.42 -22.06 27.40
N LYS A 958 -41.53 -20.86 27.98
CA LYS A 958 -40.61 -20.38 29.02
C LYS A 958 -40.56 -21.46 30.09
N ILE A 959 -39.50 -22.26 30.13
CA ILE A 959 -39.20 -23.02 31.35
C ILE A 959 -38.71 -21.96 32.34
N ASP A 960 -39.63 -21.50 33.18
CA ASP A 960 -39.30 -20.70 34.34
C ASP A 960 -38.61 -21.60 35.37
N ILE A 961 -37.28 -21.69 35.26
CA ILE A 961 -36.43 -22.50 36.16
C ILE A 961 -36.61 -22.06 37.62
N MET A 962 -37.09 -20.84 37.88
CA MET A 962 -37.30 -20.30 39.23
C MET A 962 -38.58 -20.82 39.93
N ASN A 963 -39.47 -21.55 39.24
CA ASN A 963 -40.62 -22.21 39.85
C ASN A 963 -40.40 -23.72 40.09
N LYS A 964 -39.23 -24.25 39.71
CA LYS A 964 -38.80 -25.65 39.98
C LYS A 964 -37.56 -25.76 40.87
N LEU A 965 -36.85 -24.66 41.12
CA LEU A 965 -36.01 -24.45 42.30
C LEU A 965 -36.87 -23.88 43.42
#